data_AF-A0A2N0VXI5-F1
#
_entry.id   AF-A0A2N0VXI5-F1
#
_cell.length_a   1.000
_cell.length_b   1.000
_cell.length_c   1.000
_cell.angle_alpha   90.00
_cell.angle_beta   90.00
_cell.angle_gamma   90.00
#
_symmetry.space_group_name_H-M   'P 1'
#
loop_
_entity.id
_entity.type
_entity.pdbx_description
1 polymer ?
#
loop_
_entity_poly.entity_id
_entity_poly.type
_entity_poly.pdbx_seq_one_letter_code
_entity_poly.pdbx_strand_id
1 'polypeptide(L)'
;MLATITDFKQKITLIQDSGIQFLDFALRPVWDDELPAKFVRKSANGPLLRLDYNRQNGRHFLPGLDGAAPEVVRPEFSFPLEQSLKLLDQIWLPLPFLRFNPPRTFMAGPDNWARVQIRELDAPEADGSTHRVVIAFDTRVVEGDDEQTQLAPTPDDVKNGISFALAWHNDELPDFLDQTWVDGWLREVFTEQAALREQREARNIKVALREFEYQAHYLNLLEMLGSQLGIPELKINGATLQEPAINVDLILDVGNSHTCGILVEDHVGETDGLKQTSELQLRDLSEPHFLYNELFESRVEFAQARFGKPNFSVESGRDDAFIWPSILRAGREANRLALLREGTEGSTGISSPRRYLWDEDSYSPGWRFSQGGHGAIQEPVAAAMPLTFLINDEGQPLSELAPEDRLPVFSAHYSRSSVMTLMLSELLAQALMQINSPAQRTKMLRSSAPRQLRNIILTLPSAMPKPEREIFRRRMQEAIGLVWKSMGWHPSDDGFKNQADKAKSRMPVPDVQMEWDEATCGQMVYLYNETQVNFGGHTGEFFASMARPDRELADDEPVGKTLRIASIDIGGGTTDLAITQYWLDDGIGNNVKITPRLLFREGFKVAGDDILLDVIQLYILPALHAALKKAGLANPDGLMTRLFGSEGRMDGHATLRQQCTLQIFIPLAHAVLEVYERFDPLDTHAEIDAPFGELLLQAPTQKVLEYLHTEIQRVLPAGSAVFDILQAPLVLKLSKLHSEFLSNRMSITQNLRSLCEVVALHDCDVLLLTGRPSRFPGIQALFRHLQPLPINRMLSLDGYHTSGWYPFNKLGRIDNPKSTAAVGAMLCLLALDLRLPGFYFKAGDFQPYSTVRYLGMLDGNQALTDDNVCYSDIDLDAHDYKLDSAASFRIRGAICLGFRQLENDRWPASPLYTLSIAEPELARKVAGDSVLRVKLAVKKGEDHPTPEFFDIASAVLDNGTKVPSHHLRLRLNTLGESHYWIDSGSVFVS
;
A
#
# COMPACT_ATOMS: atom_id res chain seq x y z
N MET A 1 9.36 -4.76 10.51
CA MET A 1 10.48 -5.52 11.08
C MET A 1 11.75 -4.77 10.75
N LEU A 2 12.80 -4.88 11.57
CA LEU A 2 14.05 -4.20 11.24
C LEU A 2 14.55 -4.68 9.87
N ALA A 3 15.14 -3.77 9.09
CA ALA A 3 15.75 -4.11 7.81
C ALA A 3 16.80 -5.23 8.00
N THR A 4 16.77 -6.21 7.09
CA THR A 4 17.76 -7.30 7.10
C THR A 4 19.11 -6.75 6.69
N ILE A 5 20.12 -6.95 7.52
CA ILE A 5 21.48 -6.50 7.21
C ILE A 5 22.07 -7.37 6.11
N THR A 6 22.57 -6.69 5.07
CA THR A 6 23.26 -7.34 3.95
C THR A 6 24.76 -7.30 4.22
N ASP A 7 25.44 -8.43 4.05
CA ASP A 7 26.90 -8.49 4.09
C ASP A 7 27.47 -7.88 2.79
N PHE A 8 27.68 -6.57 2.81
CA PHE A 8 28.20 -5.85 1.67
C PHE A 8 29.69 -6.17 1.48
N LYS A 9 30.06 -6.57 0.26
CA LYS A 9 31.46 -6.71 -0.15
C LYS A 9 32.16 -5.35 -0.06
N GLN A 10 33.50 -5.35 0.05
CA GLN A 10 34.32 -4.13 0.10
C GLN A 10 34.04 -3.13 -1.05
N LYS A 11 33.55 -3.61 -2.19
CA LYS A 11 33.12 -2.77 -3.31
C LYS A 11 31.72 -3.19 -3.75
N ILE A 12 30.82 -2.22 -3.86
CA ILE A 12 29.45 -2.43 -4.35
C ILE A 12 29.12 -1.44 -5.46
N THR A 13 28.07 -1.76 -6.22
CA THR A 13 27.57 -0.90 -7.30
C THR A 13 26.21 -0.34 -6.94
N LEU A 14 25.99 0.95 -7.22
CA LEU A 14 24.69 1.60 -7.35
C LEU A 14 24.34 1.74 -8.83
N ILE A 15 23.06 1.98 -9.15
CA ILE A 15 22.60 2.18 -10.53
C ILE A 15 22.26 3.64 -10.75
N GLN A 16 22.77 4.21 -11.84
CA GLN A 16 22.46 5.60 -12.21
C GLN A 16 20.94 5.79 -12.37
N ASP A 17 20.44 6.96 -11.96
CA ASP A 17 19.04 7.33 -12.12
C ASP A 17 18.06 6.25 -11.61
N SER A 18 18.39 5.58 -10.49
CA SER A 18 17.53 4.57 -9.86
C SER A 18 16.81 5.09 -8.60
N GLY A 19 16.80 6.41 -8.41
CA GLY A 19 16.23 7.08 -7.25
C GLY A 19 17.12 6.99 -6.01
N ILE A 20 16.49 7.03 -4.84
CA ILE A 20 17.17 6.99 -3.54
C ILE A 20 17.44 5.54 -3.16
N GLN A 21 18.70 5.20 -2.92
CA GLN A 21 19.17 3.85 -2.59
C GLN A 21 19.70 3.78 -1.17
N PHE A 22 19.44 2.69 -0.45
CA PHE A 22 19.77 2.55 0.97
C PHE A 22 20.80 1.45 1.23
N LEU A 23 21.71 1.72 2.17
CA LEU A 23 22.57 0.73 2.81
C LEU A 23 22.28 0.70 4.31
N ASP A 24 21.95 -0.48 4.82
CA ASP A 24 21.63 -0.70 6.22
C ASP A 24 22.77 -1.40 6.95
N PHE A 25 23.13 -0.89 8.13
CA PHE A 25 24.13 -1.45 9.02
C PHE A 25 23.59 -1.57 10.44
N ALA A 26 24.17 -2.50 11.20
CA ALA A 26 23.98 -2.63 12.64
C ALA A 26 25.31 -2.43 13.34
N LEU A 27 25.31 -1.78 14.50
CA LEU A 27 26.47 -1.83 15.39
C LEU A 27 26.08 -1.73 16.86
N ARG A 28 27.00 -2.18 17.70
CA ARG A 28 27.11 -1.75 19.08
C ARG A 28 28.29 -0.78 19.16
N PRO A 29 28.06 0.54 19.25
CA PRO A 29 29.17 1.47 19.24
C PRO A 29 30.08 1.27 20.44
N VAL A 30 31.38 1.36 20.18
CA VAL A 30 32.44 1.21 21.17
C VAL A 30 33.03 2.58 21.46
N TRP A 31 33.02 2.99 22.71
CA TRP A 31 33.70 4.19 23.19
C TRP A 31 34.36 3.92 24.54
N ASP A 32 35.29 4.79 24.92
CA ASP A 32 36.04 4.70 26.17
C ASP A 32 35.59 5.84 27.09
N ASP A 33 34.86 5.51 28.17
CA ASP A 33 34.32 6.50 29.11
C ASP A 33 35.43 7.29 29.84
N GLU A 34 36.62 6.68 29.99
CA GLU A 34 37.77 7.32 30.63
C GLU A 34 38.57 8.20 29.64
N LEU A 35 38.40 7.97 28.33
CA LEU A 35 39.10 8.67 27.25
C LEU A 35 38.12 9.20 26.18
N PRO A 36 37.28 10.21 26.51
CA PRO A 36 36.40 10.82 25.53
C PRO A 36 37.19 11.49 24.40
N ALA A 37 36.58 11.56 23.21
CA ALA A 37 37.20 12.15 22.04
C ALA A 37 37.63 13.61 22.30
N LYS A 38 38.82 13.95 21.80
CA LYS A 38 39.48 15.22 22.02
C LYS A 38 39.63 15.98 20.70
N PHE A 39 39.51 17.30 20.78
CA PHE A 39 39.52 18.15 19.59
C PHE A 39 40.41 19.39 19.79
N VAL A 40 40.89 19.92 18.68
CA VAL A 40 41.64 21.18 18.58
C VAL A 40 41.15 21.96 17.38
N ARG A 41 41.23 23.29 17.41
CA ARG A 41 40.93 24.11 16.22
C ARG A 41 42.15 24.18 15.31
N LYS A 42 41.96 24.00 13.99
CA LYS A 42 43.03 24.19 13.01
C LYS A 42 43.55 25.64 12.99
N SER A 43 42.63 26.60 13.15
CA SER A 43 42.92 28.03 13.31
C SER A 43 41.78 28.71 14.08
N ALA A 44 41.89 29.99 14.43
CA ALA A 44 40.86 30.70 15.20
C ALA A 44 39.44 30.60 14.60
N ASN A 45 39.35 30.55 13.27
CA ASN A 45 38.11 30.40 12.51
C ASN A 45 38.09 29.13 11.64
N GLY A 46 39.05 28.22 11.81
CA GLY A 46 39.16 27.00 11.01
C GLY A 46 38.36 25.84 11.63
N PRO A 47 38.15 24.75 10.87
CA PRO A 47 37.39 23.59 11.35
C PRO A 47 38.06 22.93 12.57
N LEU A 48 37.26 22.20 13.34
CA LEU A 48 37.78 21.32 14.38
C LEU A 48 38.50 20.12 13.76
N LEU A 49 39.59 19.72 14.41
CA LEU A 49 40.34 18.51 14.11
C LEU A 49 40.20 17.56 15.29
N ARG A 50 39.90 16.29 15.02
CA ARG A 50 39.87 15.22 16.02
C ARG A 50 41.29 14.75 16.32
N LEU A 51 41.63 14.52 17.59
CA LEU A 51 42.95 14.07 18.00
C LEU A 51 42.98 12.56 18.22
N ASP A 52 44.06 11.93 17.75
CA ASP A 52 44.36 10.53 18.06
C ASP A 52 45.06 10.42 19.42
N TYR A 53 44.88 9.28 20.08
CA TYR A 53 45.47 9.02 21.40
C TYR A 53 46.49 7.89 21.35
N ASN A 54 47.73 8.19 21.72
CA ASN A 54 48.78 7.18 21.83
C ASN A 54 48.83 6.63 23.27
N ARG A 55 48.30 5.42 23.48
CA ARG A 55 48.31 4.73 24.78
C ARG A 55 49.70 4.49 25.37
N GLN A 56 50.75 4.40 24.55
CA GLN A 56 52.12 4.11 25.02
C GLN A 56 52.78 5.31 25.72
N ASN A 57 52.50 6.53 25.25
CA ASN A 57 53.10 7.75 25.80
C ASN A 57 52.08 8.68 26.48
N GLY A 58 50.79 8.33 26.45
CA GLY A 58 49.70 9.06 27.10
C GLY A 58 49.40 10.43 26.49
N ARG A 59 49.79 10.66 25.22
CA ARG A 59 49.66 11.97 24.55
C ARG A 59 48.70 11.91 23.38
N HIS A 60 48.07 13.06 23.13
CA HIS A 60 47.24 13.28 21.96
C HIS A 60 48.09 13.81 20.80
N PHE A 61 47.76 13.42 19.58
CA PHE A 61 48.49 13.83 18.39
C PHE A 61 47.57 14.02 17.19
N LEU A 62 48.02 14.83 16.24
CA LEU A 62 47.50 14.86 14.88
C LEU A 62 48.36 13.94 14.01
N PRO A 63 47.77 13.03 13.21
CA PRO A 63 48.53 12.26 12.24
C PRO A 63 49.22 13.21 11.25
N GLY A 64 50.47 12.88 10.90
CA GLY A 64 51.25 13.69 9.96
C GLY A 64 50.79 13.48 8.52
N LEU A 65 50.62 14.57 7.77
CA LEU A 65 50.32 14.56 6.34
C LEU A 65 51.53 14.04 5.54
N ASP A 66 51.28 13.27 4.48
CA ASP A 66 52.30 12.87 3.49
C ASP A 66 53.61 12.29 4.07
N GLY A 67 53.50 11.52 5.16
CA GLY A 67 54.66 10.89 5.81
C GLY A 67 55.44 11.80 6.77
N ALA A 68 54.91 12.98 7.09
CA ALA A 68 55.42 13.82 8.17
C ALA A 68 55.26 13.13 9.54
N ALA A 69 56.09 13.52 10.51
CA ALA A 69 55.97 13.01 11.87
C ALA A 69 54.66 13.50 12.52
N PRO A 70 53.95 12.67 13.30
CA PRO A 70 52.76 13.09 14.03
C PRO A 70 53.06 14.27 14.96
N GLU A 71 52.17 15.27 14.96
CA GLU A 71 52.31 16.45 15.80
C GLU A 71 51.65 16.18 17.16
N VAL A 72 52.40 16.33 18.26
CA VAL A 72 51.82 16.21 19.62
C VAL A 72 51.07 17.49 19.95
N VAL A 73 49.77 17.38 20.21
CA VAL A 73 48.87 18.52 20.43
C VAL A 73 48.17 18.40 21.78
N ARG A 74 47.97 19.52 22.47
CA ARG A 74 47.15 19.58 23.68
C ARG A 74 45.68 19.77 23.29
N PRO A 75 44.75 18.90 23.73
CA PRO A 75 43.32 19.09 23.49
C PRO A 75 42.80 20.45 23.96
N GLU A 76 41.97 21.10 23.14
CA GLU A 76 41.19 22.27 23.52
C GLU A 76 39.80 21.86 24.04
N PHE A 77 39.17 20.89 23.39
CA PHE A 77 37.80 20.45 23.68
C PHE A 77 37.71 18.94 23.87
N SER A 78 36.62 18.50 24.50
CA SER A 78 36.37 17.11 24.84
C SER A 78 34.88 16.80 24.84
N PHE A 79 34.44 15.91 23.94
CA PHE A 79 33.04 15.53 23.83
C PHE A 79 32.92 14.00 23.61
N PRO A 80 32.16 13.28 24.44
CA PRO A 80 32.01 11.83 24.32
C PRO A 80 31.11 11.43 23.15
N LEU A 81 31.37 10.25 22.56
CA LEU A 81 30.55 9.70 21.47
C LEU A 81 29.11 9.43 21.92
N GLU A 82 28.90 8.97 23.16
CA GLU A 82 27.56 8.72 23.72
C GLU A 82 26.67 9.98 23.66
N GLN A 83 27.23 11.14 23.98
CA GLN A 83 26.48 12.40 23.89
C GLN A 83 26.15 12.75 22.44
N SER A 84 27.09 12.55 21.50
CA SER A 84 26.84 12.75 20.08
C SER A 84 25.69 11.87 19.57
N LEU A 85 25.69 10.58 19.93
CA LEU A 85 24.63 9.64 19.54
C LEU A 85 23.27 10.07 20.08
N LYS A 86 23.19 10.51 21.35
CA LYS A 86 21.94 11.01 21.94
C LYS A 86 21.41 12.28 21.27
N LEU A 87 22.29 13.22 20.95
CA LEU A 87 21.93 14.49 20.31
C LEU A 87 21.50 14.31 18.85
N LEU A 88 22.11 13.37 18.13
CA LEU A 88 21.94 13.20 16.68
C LEU A 88 21.06 12.00 16.30
N ASP A 89 20.46 11.33 17.28
CA ASP A 89 19.56 10.20 17.09
C ASP A 89 18.32 10.57 16.26
N GLN A 90 18.01 9.71 15.27
CA GLN A 90 16.91 9.83 14.31
C GLN A 90 16.97 11.06 13.38
N ILE A 91 18.15 11.66 13.21
CA ILE A 91 18.33 12.84 12.35
C ILE A 91 19.11 12.48 11.10
N TRP A 92 18.60 12.88 9.94
CA TRP A 92 19.34 12.82 8.68
C TRP A 92 20.40 13.92 8.63
N LEU A 93 21.65 13.52 8.36
CA LEU A 93 22.80 14.40 8.24
C LEU A 93 23.46 14.25 6.86
N PRO A 94 24.07 15.32 6.30
CA PRO A 94 24.96 15.19 5.14
C PRO A 94 26.09 14.18 5.44
N LEU A 95 26.55 13.46 4.42
CA LEU A 95 27.63 12.48 4.55
C LEU A 95 28.67 12.67 3.42
N PRO A 96 29.98 12.80 3.73
CA PRO A 96 31.02 13.12 2.75
C PRO A 96 31.47 11.85 2.01
N PHE A 97 30.63 11.41 1.06
CA PHE A 97 30.95 10.29 0.18
C PHE A 97 31.59 10.82 -1.12
N LEU A 98 32.90 10.98 -1.09
CA LEU A 98 33.62 11.72 -2.12
C LEU A 98 34.22 10.79 -3.17
N ARG A 99 34.54 11.34 -4.35
CA ARG A 99 35.31 10.66 -5.39
C ARG A 99 36.64 10.16 -4.82
N PHE A 100 36.97 8.91 -5.12
CA PHE A 100 38.04 8.18 -4.49
C PHE A 100 38.90 7.43 -5.51
N ASN A 101 40.23 7.62 -5.38
CA ASN A 101 41.25 6.84 -6.07
C ASN A 101 42.06 6.03 -5.03
N PRO A 102 42.25 4.71 -5.25
CA PRO A 102 43.11 3.90 -4.40
C PRO A 102 44.54 4.47 -4.34
N PRO A 103 45.23 4.43 -3.18
CA PRO A 103 44.86 3.68 -1.97
C PRO A 103 44.00 4.42 -0.93
N ARG A 104 43.63 5.70 -1.12
CA ARG A 104 43.83 6.80 -0.12
C ARG A 104 43.45 8.21 -0.57
N THR A 105 43.14 8.44 -1.85
CA THR A 105 43.17 9.80 -2.43
C THR A 105 41.78 10.25 -2.80
N PHE A 106 41.31 11.31 -2.14
CA PHE A 106 40.01 11.91 -2.41
C PHE A 106 40.11 13.08 -3.39
N MET A 107 39.05 13.26 -4.17
CA MET A 107 38.83 14.41 -5.05
C MET A 107 37.55 15.13 -4.61
N ALA A 108 37.41 16.39 -5.02
CA ALA A 108 36.26 17.21 -4.65
C ALA A 108 34.92 16.60 -5.15
N GLY A 109 33.90 16.67 -4.28
CA GLY A 109 32.55 16.20 -4.54
C GLY A 109 32.40 14.69 -4.79
N PRO A 110 31.17 14.20 -4.99
CA PRO A 110 29.93 14.96 -4.86
C PRO A 110 29.53 15.23 -3.40
N ASP A 111 29.07 16.43 -3.10
CA ASP A 111 28.84 16.90 -1.72
C ASP A 111 27.38 16.76 -1.25
N ASN A 112 26.40 16.75 -2.16
CA ASN A 112 24.97 16.66 -1.82
C ASN A 112 24.29 15.45 -2.50
N TRP A 113 24.80 14.24 -2.23
CA TRP A 113 24.23 13.00 -2.77
C TRP A 113 24.17 11.83 -1.77
N ALA A 114 24.73 11.99 -0.56
CA ALA A 114 24.72 10.98 0.48
C ALA A 114 24.24 11.55 1.82
N ARG A 115 23.42 10.77 2.55
CA ARG A 115 22.86 11.12 3.86
C ARG A 115 22.98 9.94 4.81
N VAL A 116 23.12 10.22 6.11
CA VAL A 116 23.11 9.18 7.16
C VAL A 116 22.06 9.49 8.23
N GLN A 117 21.39 8.45 8.72
CA GLN A 117 20.58 8.48 9.93
C GLN A 117 21.05 7.35 10.85
N ILE A 118 21.15 7.65 12.15
CA ILE A 118 21.52 6.68 13.19
C ILE A 118 20.38 6.61 14.20
N ARG A 119 19.98 5.40 14.59
CA ARG A 119 18.89 5.17 15.53
C ARG A 119 19.31 4.21 16.64
N GLU A 120 19.17 4.64 17.89
CA GLU A 120 19.22 3.75 19.05
C GLU A 120 17.95 2.87 19.09
N LEU A 121 18.13 1.56 19.33
CA LEU A 121 17.03 0.60 19.40
C LEU A 121 16.48 0.49 20.83
N ASP A 122 15.15 0.35 20.95
CA ASP A 122 14.49 0.12 22.25
C ASP A 122 14.99 -1.17 22.94
N ALA A 123 15.33 -2.18 22.13
CA ALA A 123 15.93 -3.42 22.58
C ALA A 123 17.10 -3.82 21.64
N PRO A 124 18.22 -4.33 22.17
CA PRO A 124 19.32 -4.83 21.35
C PRO A 124 18.88 -5.99 20.44
N GLU A 125 19.54 -6.12 19.30
CA GLU A 125 19.36 -7.27 18.41
C GLU A 125 19.99 -8.55 18.97
N ALA A 126 19.68 -9.69 18.33
CA ALA A 126 20.19 -11.00 18.73
C ALA A 126 21.72 -11.11 18.70
N ASP A 127 22.40 -10.31 17.87
CA ASP A 127 23.86 -10.21 17.79
C ASP A 127 24.47 -9.22 18.80
N GLY A 128 23.63 -8.54 19.59
CA GLY A 128 24.03 -7.53 20.58
C GLY A 128 24.15 -6.10 20.03
N SER A 129 23.84 -5.87 18.76
CA SER A 129 23.79 -4.52 18.17
C SER A 129 22.72 -3.68 18.87
N THR A 130 23.06 -2.43 19.19
CA THR A 130 22.16 -1.50 19.89
C THR A 130 21.71 -0.34 19.00
N HIS A 131 22.36 -0.15 17.86
CA HIS A 131 22.08 0.94 16.93
C HIS A 131 21.91 0.42 15.50
N ARG A 132 21.00 1.06 14.77
CA ARG A 132 20.88 0.96 13.31
C ARG A 132 21.48 2.20 12.66
N VAL A 133 22.20 1.98 11.57
CA VAL A 133 22.71 3.06 10.71
C VAL A 133 22.16 2.84 9.31
N VAL A 134 21.50 3.86 8.79
CA VAL A 134 20.97 3.85 7.43
C VAL A 134 21.66 4.96 6.65
N ILE A 135 22.28 4.58 5.53
CA ILE A 135 22.88 5.53 4.59
C ILE A 135 22.02 5.56 3.33
N ALA A 136 21.58 6.75 2.92
CA ALA A 136 20.82 6.97 1.71
C ALA A 136 21.67 7.68 0.64
N PHE A 137 21.57 7.23 -0.60
CA PHE A 137 22.26 7.78 -1.76
C PHE A 137 21.26 8.22 -2.82
N ASP A 138 21.35 9.47 -3.26
CA ASP A 138 20.64 9.94 -4.45
C ASP A 138 21.47 9.60 -5.69
N THR A 139 20.98 8.64 -6.48
CA THR A 139 21.70 8.10 -7.64
C THR A 139 21.49 8.89 -8.93
N ARG A 140 20.77 10.02 -8.88
CA ARG A 140 20.56 10.86 -10.05
C ARG A 140 21.90 11.42 -10.55
N VAL A 141 22.08 11.32 -11.86
CA VAL A 141 23.27 11.81 -12.53
C VAL A 141 22.96 13.16 -13.19
N VAL A 142 23.81 14.16 -12.95
CA VAL A 142 23.60 15.54 -13.43
C VAL A 142 24.62 15.90 -14.51
N GLU A 143 24.13 16.48 -15.61
CA GLU A 143 24.94 17.14 -16.63
C GLU A 143 24.98 18.65 -16.33
N GLY A 144 26.16 19.27 -16.29
CA GLY A 144 26.27 20.67 -15.89
C GLY A 144 27.68 21.24 -15.92
N ASP A 145 27.81 22.46 -15.41
CA ASP A 145 29.08 23.17 -15.18
C ASP A 145 29.81 22.67 -13.92
N ASP A 146 31.00 23.22 -13.64
CA ASP A 146 31.88 22.77 -12.57
C ASP A 146 31.22 22.81 -11.16
N GLU A 147 30.22 23.69 -10.93
CA GLU A 147 29.54 23.79 -9.63
C GLU A 147 28.50 22.67 -9.42
N GLN A 148 27.65 22.38 -10.41
CA GLN A 148 26.65 21.30 -10.29
C GLN A 148 27.30 19.91 -10.24
N THR A 149 28.43 19.73 -10.94
CA THR A 149 29.19 18.47 -10.97
C THR A 149 29.91 18.15 -9.66
N GLN A 150 30.01 19.12 -8.74
CA GLN A 150 30.49 18.93 -7.36
C GLN A 150 29.38 18.54 -6.38
N LEU A 151 28.10 18.61 -6.74
CA LEU A 151 26.98 18.33 -5.82
C LEU A 151 26.37 16.94 -6.04
N ALA A 152 26.48 16.40 -7.24
CA ALA A 152 25.90 15.11 -7.64
C ALA A 152 26.89 14.30 -8.52
N PRO A 153 26.72 12.98 -8.60
CA PRO A 153 27.43 12.17 -9.59
C PRO A 153 27.18 12.63 -11.03
N THR A 154 28.16 12.42 -11.91
CA THR A 154 28.14 12.86 -13.31
C THR A 154 28.18 11.69 -14.29
N PRO A 155 27.80 11.86 -15.57
CA PRO A 155 27.91 10.80 -16.57
C PRO A 155 29.35 10.32 -16.76
N ASP A 156 30.32 11.22 -16.58
CA ASP A 156 31.74 10.90 -16.65
C ASP A 156 32.20 10.03 -15.47
N ASP A 157 31.63 10.22 -14.27
CA ASP A 157 31.89 9.33 -13.14
C ASP A 157 31.47 7.89 -13.46
N VAL A 158 30.29 7.73 -14.06
CA VAL A 158 29.74 6.43 -14.47
C VAL A 158 30.59 5.81 -15.58
N LYS A 159 30.89 6.58 -16.63
CA LYS A 159 31.63 6.10 -17.81
C LYS A 159 33.06 5.71 -17.50
N ASN A 160 33.73 6.46 -16.62
CA ASN A 160 35.11 6.19 -16.21
C ASN A 160 35.19 5.19 -15.04
N GLY A 161 34.05 4.81 -14.45
CA GLY A 161 33.98 3.86 -13.34
C GLY A 161 34.67 4.37 -12.07
N ILE A 162 34.53 5.68 -11.81
CA ILE A 162 35.04 6.37 -10.61
C ILE A 162 34.45 5.72 -9.36
N SER A 163 35.29 5.55 -8.34
CA SER A 163 34.85 5.00 -7.05
C SER A 163 34.52 6.13 -6.11
N PHE A 164 33.61 5.90 -5.17
CA PHE A 164 33.26 6.82 -4.10
C PHE A 164 33.45 6.13 -2.75
N ALA A 165 33.94 6.87 -1.75
CA ALA A 165 34.16 6.32 -0.42
C ALA A 165 33.86 7.36 0.66
N LEU A 166 33.60 6.89 1.88
CA LEU A 166 33.43 7.76 3.04
C LEU A 166 34.76 8.44 3.40
N ALA A 167 34.79 9.76 3.32
CA ALA A 167 35.84 10.60 3.90
C ALA A 167 35.56 10.81 5.40
N TRP A 168 36.56 10.64 6.25
CA TRP A 168 36.38 10.79 7.70
C TRP A 168 37.67 11.18 8.44
N HIS A 169 38.84 11.18 7.78
CA HIS A 169 40.05 11.73 8.36
C HIS A 169 40.09 13.26 8.27
N ASN A 170 40.77 13.89 9.23
CA ASN A 170 40.84 15.34 9.36
C ASN A 170 41.31 16.08 8.09
N ASP A 171 42.16 15.44 7.29
CA ASP A 171 42.74 15.98 6.06
C ASP A 171 41.81 15.86 4.84
N GLU A 172 40.80 15.00 4.92
CA GLU A 172 39.83 14.72 3.86
C GLU A 172 38.59 15.63 3.92
N LEU A 173 38.32 16.22 5.09
CA LEU A 173 37.08 16.94 5.41
C LEU A 173 37.06 18.47 5.23
N PRO A 174 38.18 19.23 5.15
CA PRO A 174 38.12 20.70 5.19
C PRO A 174 37.17 21.31 4.15
N ASP A 175 37.28 20.89 2.89
CA ASP A 175 36.48 21.46 1.79
C ASP A 175 34.97 21.17 1.95
N PHE A 176 34.63 20.03 2.54
CA PHE A 176 33.24 19.64 2.81
C PHE A 176 32.64 20.40 4.00
N LEU A 177 33.41 20.57 5.08
CA LEU A 177 32.98 21.30 6.27
C LEU A 177 32.92 22.82 6.05
N ASP A 178 33.69 23.34 5.12
CA ASP A 178 33.69 24.77 4.75
C ASP A 178 32.49 25.14 3.86
N GLN A 179 31.71 24.17 3.37
CA GLN A 179 30.46 24.42 2.65
C GLN A 179 29.43 25.10 3.57
N THR A 180 28.89 26.25 3.16
CA THR A 180 27.99 27.05 4.01
C THR A 180 26.73 26.29 4.40
N TRP A 181 26.18 25.51 3.48
CA TRP A 181 24.97 24.72 3.71
C TRP A 181 25.22 23.54 4.66
N VAL A 182 26.42 22.96 4.67
CA VAL A 182 26.80 21.89 5.61
C VAL A 182 26.99 22.47 7.01
N ASP A 183 27.77 23.55 7.15
CA ASP A 183 27.99 24.23 8.43
C ASP A 183 26.65 24.73 9.02
N GLY A 184 25.83 25.37 8.19
CA GLY A 184 24.49 25.84 8.55
C GLY A 184 23.59 24.72 9.04
N TRP A 185 23.54 23.60 8.32
CA TRP A 185 22.75 22.42 8.70
C TRP A 185 23.17 21.89 10.07
N LEU A 186 24.47 21.65 10.27
CA LEU A 186 24.97 21.10 11.52
C LEU A 186 24.73 22.05 12.72
N ARG A 187 24.86 23.36 12.51
CA ARG A 187 24.54 24.38 13.54
C ARG A 187 23.06 24.37 13.91
N GLU A 188 22.17 24.30 12.91
CA GLU A 188 20.72 24.29 13.15
C GLU A 188 20.29 23.03 13.89
N VAL A 189 20.75 21.86 13.43
CA VAL A 189 20.48 20.57 14.10
C VAL A 189 20.98 20.60 15.55
N PHE A 190 22.22 21.03 15.79
CA PHE A 190 22.75 21.12 17.16
C PHE A 190 21.94 22.08 18.02
N THR A 191 21.56 23.24 17.49
CA THR A 191 20.77 24.24 18.22
C THR A 191 19.41 23.67 18.63
N GLU A 192 18.72 23.00 17.72
CA GLU A 192 17.42 22.36 17.99
C GLU A 192 17.55 21.24 19.02
N GLN A 193 18.52 20.35 18.85
CA GLN A 193 18.65 19.16 19.69
C GLN A 193 19.23 19.46 21.08
N ALA A 194 20.17 20.39 21.19
CA ALA A 194 20.66 20.83 22.49
C ALA A 194 19.55 21.54 23.30
N ALA A 195 18.64 22.25 22.63
CA ALA A 195 17.46 22.83 23.28
C ALA A 195 16.42 21.77 23.65
N LEU A 196 16.14 20.82 22.76
CA LEU A 196 15.08 19.82 22.94
C LEU A 196 15.48 18.70 23.91
N ARG A 197 16.63 18.05 23.67
CA ARG A 197 17.06 16.85 24.40
C ARG A 197 17.86 17.16 25.66
N GLU A 198 18.67 18.22 25.62
CA GLU A 198 19.51 18.61 26.77
C GLU A 198 18.99 19.83 27.53
N GLN A 199 17.89 20.45 27.07
CA GLN A 199 17.27 21.62 27.70
C GLN A 199 18.26 22.77 27.94
N ARG A 200 19.26 22.93 27.06
CA ARG A 200 20.26 23.99 27.19
C ARG A 200 19.65 25.36 26.96
N GLU A 201 20.00 26.32 27.81
CA GLU A 201 19.62 27.72 27.62
C GLU A 201 20.27 28.31 26.36
N ALA A 202 19.54 29.20 25.67
CA ALA A 202 20.01 29.83 24.42
C ALA A 202 21.38 30.53 24.54
N ARG A 203 21.74 31.06 25.71
CA ARG A 203 23.08 31.65 25.94
C ARG A 203 24.21 30.61 25.89
N ASN A 204 23.97 29.42 26.42
CA ASN A 204 24.96 28.34 26.46
C ASN A 204 25.11 27.71 25.07
N ILE A 205 24.00 27.58 24.33
CA ILE A 205 24.03 27.16 22.92
C ILE A 205 24.87 28.13 22.10
N LYS A 206 24.73 29.44 22.29
CA LYS A 206 25.58 30.44 21.60
C LYS A 206 27.07 30.32 21.92
N VAL A 207 27.43 29.93 23.13
CA VAL A 207 28.83 29.67 23.51
C VAL A 207 29.33 28.41 22.81
N ALA A 208 28.58 27.30 22.90
CA ALA A 208 28.87 26.04 22.23
C ALA A 208 29.07 26.19 20.70
N LEU A 209 28.22 27.00 20.05
CA LEU A 209 28.34 27.30 18.61
C LEU A 209 29.63 28.07 18.25
N ARG A 210 30.17 28.90 19.17
CA ARG A 210 31.45 29.60 18.99
C ARG A 210 32.66 28.69 19.25
N GLU A 211 32.45 27.65 20.04
CA GLU A 211 33.45 26.61 20.36
C GLU A 211 33.40 25.42 19.38
N PHE A 212 32.54 25.50 18.35
CA PHE A 212 32.38 24.47 17.32
C PHE A 212 31.93 23.10 17.84
N GLU A 213 31.22 23.04 18.97
CA GLU A 213 30.73 21.78 19.56
C GLU A 213 29.90 20.94 18.58
N TYR A 214 29.10 21.59 17.73
CA TYR A 214 28.32 20.93 16.68
C TYR A 214 29.20 20.15 15.67
N GLN A 215 30.39 20.67 15.31
CA GLN A 215 31.34 19.94 14.46
C GLN A 215 31.96 18.77 15.23
N ALA A 216 32.27 18.93 16.53
CA ALA A 216 32.81 17.84 17.33
C ALA A 216 31.86 16.63 17.39
N HIS A 217 30.55 16.89 17.54
CA HIS A 217 29.56 15.81 17.53
C HIS A 217 29.48 15.10 16.17
N TYR A 218 29.53 15.85 15.08
CA TYR A 218 29.54 15.31 13.73
C TYR A 218 30.82 14.49 13.43
N LEU A 219 32.00 15.00 13.80
CA LEU A 219 33.28 14.29 13.64
C LEU A 219 33.33 12.99 14.46
N ASN A 220 32.73 12.96 15.65
CA ASN A 220 32.57 11.73 16.42
C ASN A 220 31.77 10.67 15.65
N LEU A 221 30.70 11.06 14.95
CA LEU A 221 29.94 10.14 14.12
C LEU A 221 30.76 9.65 12.92
N LEU A 222 31.44 10.54 12.20
CA LEU A 222 32.27 10.15 11.04
C LEU A 222 33.37 9.17 11.44
N GLU A 223 34.07 9.43 12.55
CA GLU A 223 35.07 8.51 13.11
C GLU A 223 34.46 7.14 13.41
N MET A 224 33.30 7.11 14.08
CA MET A 224 32.62 5.85 14.41
C MET A 224 32.23 5.07 13.15
N LEU A 225 31.64 5.75 12.16
CA LEU A 225 31.26 5.17 10.88
C LEU A 225 32.48 4.62 10.14
N GLY A 226 33.59 5.37 10.09
CA GLY A 226 34.79 4.99 9.35
C GLY A 226 35.66 3.92 10.03
N SER A 227 35.68 3.88 11.37
CA SER A 227 36.55 2.98 12.13
C SER A 227 35.86 1.72 12.67
N GLN A 228 34.53 1.75 12.86
CA GLN A 228 33.77 0.66 13.48
C GLN A 228 32.83 -0.05 12.50
N LEU A 229 32.56 0.51 11.32
CA LEU A 229 31.78 -0.14 10.26
C LEU A 229 32.62 -0.43 9.01
N GLY A 230 32.36 -1.56 8.38
CA GLY A 230 32.89 -1.90 7.06
C GLY A 230 32.12 -1.23 5.94
N ILE A 231 32.10 0.10 5.89
CA ILE A 231 31.39 0.85 4.85
C ILE A 231 32.11 0.64 3.50
N PRO A 232 31.43 0.15 2.46
CA PRO A 232 32.07 -0.24 1.21
C PRO A 232 32.38 0.96 0.29
N GLU A 233 33.34 0.76 -0.61
CA GLU A 233 33.53 1.62 -1.77
C GLU A 233 32.35 1.45 -2.74
N LEU A 234 31.89 2.55 -3.34
CA LEU A 234 30.75 2.56 -4.26
C LEU A 234 31.21 2.87 -5.68
N LYS A 235 30.55 2.27 -6.66
CA LYS A 235 30.58 2.70 -8.06
C LYS A 235 29.16 2.90 -8.56
N ILE A 236 28.96 3.81 -9.49
CA ILE A 236 27.67 3.96 -10.18
C ILE A 236 27.80 3.33 -11.56
N ASN A 237 26.88 2.44 -11.90
CA ASN A 237 26.82 1.75 -13.18
C ASN A 237 25.57 2.15 -13.97
N GLY A 238 25.71 2.17 -15.29
CA GLY A 238 24.59 2.20 -16.25
C GLY A 238 24.51 0.90 -17.05
N ALA A 239 23.47 0.77 -17.88
CA ALA A 239 23.35 -0.37 -18.78
C ALA A 239 24.40 -0.28 -19.89
N THR A 240 25.04 -1.41 -20.22
CA THR A 240 26.03 -1.50 -21.31
C THR A 240 25.69 -2.67 -22.23
N LEU A 241 26.39 -2.77 -23.38
CA LEU A 241 26.23 -3.93 -24.26
C LEU A 241 26.69 -5.25 -23.62
N GLN A 242 27.65 -5.19 -22.69
CA GLN A 242 28.15 -6.37 -21.98
C GLN A 242 27.29 -6.72 -20.76
N GLU A 243 26.77 -5.70 -20.07
CA GLU A 243 25.84 -5.81 -18.96
C GLU A 243 24.54 -5.06 -19.27
N PRO A 244 23.65 -5.66 -20.11
CA PRO A 244 22.38 -5.03 -20.44
C PRO A 244 21.45 -4.99 -19.21
N ALA A 245 20.48 -4.09 -19.25
CA ALA A 245 19.42 -4.03 -18.24
C ALA A 245 18.61 -5.33 -18.23
N ILE A 246 18.24 -5.78 -17.03
CA ILE A 246 17.36 -6.92 -16.80
C ILE A 246 15.93 -6.40 -16.69
N ASN A 247 15.02 -7.00 -17.45
CA ASN A 247 13.60 -6.67 -17.36
C ASN A 247 13.03 -7.26 -16.07
N VAL A 248 12.16 -6.47 -15.42
CA VAL A 248 11.42 -6.89 -14.24
C VAL A 248 9.94 -6.64 -14.49
N ASP A 249 9.12 -7.64 -14.20
CA ASP A 249 7.66 -7.50 -14.20
C ASP A 249 7.18 -7.36 -12.75
N LEU A 250 6.31 -6.38 -12.52
CA LEU A 250 5.69 -6.11 -11.22
C LEU A 250 4.25 -6.62 -11.24
N ILE A 251 3.92 -7.58 -10.38
CA ILE A 251 2.56 -8.03 -10.14
C ILE A 251 2.05 -7.38 -8.86
N LEU A 252 0.88 -6.75 -8.89
CA LEU A 252 0.23 -6.15 -7.74
C LEU A 252 -1.19 -6.70 -7.58
N ASP A 253 -1.49 -7.14 -6.37
CA ASP A 253 -2.84 -7.41 -5.91
C ASP A 253 -3.24 -6.34 -4.91
N VAL A 254 -3.86 -5.26 -5.39
CA VAL A 254 -4.32 -4.15 -4.56
C VAL A 254 -5.69 -4.47 -3.99
N GLY A 255 -5.75 -5.06 -2.80
CA GLY A 255 -7.01 -5.40 -2.12
C GLY A 255 -7.66 -4.22 -1.41
N ASN A 256 -8.90 -4.40 -0.94
CA ASN A 256 -9.57 -3.38 -0.13
C ASN A 256 -8.89 -3.18 1.23
N SER A 257 -8.53 -4.25 1.92
CA SER A 257 -7.91 -4.17 3.26
C SER A 257 -6.41 -4.44 3.24
N HIS A 258 -5.94 -5.36 2.37
CA HIS A 258 -4.53 -5.73 2.24
C HIS A 258 -4.10 -5.77 0.78
N THR A 259 -2.85 -5.39 0.53
CA THR A 259 -2.17 -5.40 -0.76
C THR A 259 -0.90 -6.24 -0.66
N CYS A 260 -0.53 -6.91 -1.76
CA CYS A 260 0.80 -7.51 -1.93
C CYS A 260 1.32 -7.30 -3.34
N GLY A 261 2.62 -7.52 -3.52
CA GLY A 261 3.24 -7.51 -4.84
C GLY A 261 4.37 -8.52 -4.97
N ILE A 262 4.66 -8.90 -6.23
CA ILE A 262 5.75 -9.79 -6.61
C ILE A 262 6.54 -9.12 -7.73
N LEU A 263 7.86 -9.21 -7.64
CA LEU A 263 8.81 -8.80 -8.67
C LEU A 263 9.39 -10.05 -9.33
N VAL A 264 9.38 -10.10 -10.67
CA VAL A 264 9.90 -11.23 -11.46
C VAL A 264 10.99 -10.73 -12.40
N GLU A 265 12.24 -11.15 -12.19
CA GLU A 265 13.35 -10.78 -13.09
C GLU A 265 13.44 -11.75 -14.29
N ASP A 266 13.76 -11.22 -15.47
CA ASP A 266 13.97 -11.99 -16.71
C ASP A 266 15.47 -12.10 -17.04
N HIS A 267 16.08 -13.23 -16.67
CA HIS A 267 17.49 -13.50 -16.91
C HIS A 267 17.70 -14.37 -18.14
N VAL A 268 18.52 -13.88 -19.08
CA VAL A 268 18.90 -14.64 -20.28
C VAL A 268 19.53 -15.98 -19.90
N GLY A 269 18.91 -17.08 -20.33
CA GLY A 269 19.37 -18.45 -20.12
C GLY A 269 18.81 -19.14 -18.88
N GLU A 270 18.05 -18.44 -18.03
CA GLU A 270 17.25 -19.07 -16.96
C GLU A 270 15.85 -19.35 -17.49
N THR A 271 15.50 -20.64 -17.57
CA THR A 271 14.21 -21.09 -18.08
C THR A 271 13.16 -21.27 -16.98
N ASP A 272 13.59 -21.32 -15.72
CA ASP A 272 12.71 -21.41 -14.57
C ASP A 272 12.55 -20.04 -13.91
N GLY A 273 11.45 -19.36 -14.24
CA GLY A 273 11.18 -18.02 -13.74
C GLY A 273 10.95 -17.94 -12.24
N LEU A 274 10.55 -19.04 -11.58
CA LEU A 274 10.24 -19.05 -10.15
C LEU A 274 11.47 -18.74 -9.28
N LYS A 275 12.68 -19.09 -9.77
CA LYS A 275 13.95 -18.82 -9.08
C LYS A 275 14.32 -17.34 -9.05
N GLN A 276 13.68 -16.52 -9.87
CA GLN A 276 14.00 -15.10 -10.06
C GLN A 276 12.87 -14.20 -9.55
N THR A 277 12.17 -14.67 -8.52
CA THR A 277 11.02 -13.98 -7.92
C THR A 277 11.38 -13.40 -6.57
N SER A 278 10.73 -12.30 -6.20
CA SER A 278 10.84 -11.71 -4.86
C SER A 278 9.58 -10.98 -4.48
N GLU A 279 9.29 -10.92 -3.19
CA GLU A 279 8.17 -10.16 -2.62
C GLU A 279 8.46 -8.66 -2.74
N LEU A 280 7.43 -7.86 -3.04
CA LEU A 280 7.50 -6.40 -2.93
C LEU A 280 7.67 -6.02 -1.45
N GLN A 281 8.63 -5.14 -1.18
CA GLN A 281 8.96 -4.66 0.16
C GLN A 281 8.71 -3.16 0.25
N LEU A 282 8.12 -2.72 1.36
CA LEU A 282 7.92 -1.30 1.66
C LEU A 282 8.87 -0.87 2.77
N ARG A 283 9.71 0.14 2.48
CA ARG A 283 10.53 0.80 3.51
C ARG A 283 9.70 1.90 4.16
N ASP A 284 9.68 1.95 5.50
CA ASP A 284 9.07 3.06 6.24
C ASP A 284 9.97 4.29 6.08
N LEU A 285 9.53 5.31 5.34
CA LEU A 285 10.40 6.45 5.04
C LEU A 285 10.52 7.43 6.22
N SER A 286 9.59 7.36 7.17
CA SER A 286 9.68 8.08 8.45
C SER A 286 10.63 7.37 9.43
N GLU A 287 10.71 6.04 9.36
CA GLU A 287 11.57 5.20 10.19
C GLU A 287 12.38 4.22 9.31
N PRO A 288 13.38 4.72 8.56
CA PRO A 288 14.02 4.00 7.45
C PRO A 288 14.76 2.72 7.83
N HIS A 289 14.97 2.48 9.12
CA HIS A 289 15.54 1.23 9.64
C HIS A 289 14.52 0.07 9.67
N PHE A 290 13.24 0.33 9.37
CA PHE A 290 12.20 -0.68 9.18
C PHE A 290 11.93 -0.96 7.69
N LEU A 291 11.84 -2.24 7.37
CA LEU A 291 11.48 -2.77 6.05
C LEU A 291 10.42 -3.85 6.24
N TYR A 292 9.37 -3.84 5.44
CA TYR A 292 8.26 -4.79 5.56
C TYR A 292 8.10 -5.56 4.25
N ASN A 293 8.17 -6.90 4.31
CA ASN A 293 8.06 -7.81 3.16
C ASN A 293 6.77 -8.64 3.15
N GLU A 294 5.86 -8.38 4.10
CA GLU A 294 4.60 -9.08 4.21
C GLU A 294 3.49 -8.39 3.39
N LEU A 295 2.33 -9.04 3.32
CA LEU A 295 1.06 -8.37 2.99
C LEU A 295 0.93 -7.10 3.83
N PHE A 296 0.76 -5.96 3.16
CA PHE A 296 0.63 -4.66 3.82
C PHE A 296 -0.78 -4.13 3.68
N GLU A 297 -1.22 -3.34 4.65
CA GLU A 297 -2.57 -2.76 4.64
C GLU A 297 -2.71 -1.75 3.49
N SER A 298 -3.88 -1.72 2.86
CA SER A 298 -4.18 -0.79 1.76
C SER A 298 -4.44 0.65 2.22
N ARG A 299 -4.34 0.92 3.53
CA ARG A 299 -4.48 2.24 4.11
C ARG A 299 -3.40 3.18 3.58
N VAL A 300 -3.79 4.43 3.42
CA VAL A 300 -2.91 5.51 3.00
C VAL A 300 -3.02 6.71 3.91
N GLU A 301 -1.90 7.39 4.14
CA GLU A 301 -1.84 8.69 4.81
C GLU A 301 -0.92 9.64 4.04
N PHE A 302 -1.33 10.90 3.89
CA PHE A 302 -0.50 11.95 3.33
C PHE A 302 0.65 12.26 4.29
N ALA A 303 1.88 12.04 3.83
CA ALA A 303 3.10 12.37 4.54
C ALA A 303 4.27 12.48 3.54
N GLN A 304 5.09 13.53 3.69
CA GLN A 304 6.27 13.73 2.85
C GLN A 304 7.44 12.86 3.35
N ALA A 305 8.12 12.18 2.44
CA ALA A 305 9.41 11.58 2.74
C ALA A 305 10.43 12.71 2.92
N ARG A 306 11.20 12.68 4.01
CA ARG A 306 12.20 13.70 4.32
C ARG A 306 13.54 13.05 4.63
N PHE A 307 14.54 13.38 3.83
CA PHE A 307 15.93 12.93 3.98
C PHE A 307 16.79 14.04 4.59
N GLY A 308 16.23 14.72 5.60
CA GLY A 308 16.85 15.87 6.24
C GLY A 308 16.09 17.17 6.03
N LYS A 309 16.83 18.28 6.01
CA LYS A 309 16.32 19.66 5.93
C LYS A 309 16.41 20.17 4.48
N PRO A 310 15.31 20.22 3.71
CA PRO A 310 15.34 20.53 2.28
C PRO A 310 15.89 21.92 1.94
N ASN A 311 15.71 22.90 2.84
CA ASN A 311 16.22 24.25 2.68
C ASN A 311 17.74 24.30 2.47
N PHE A 312 18.50 23.39 3.09
CA PHE A 312 19.95 23.34 2.89
C PHE A 312 20.35 22.66 1.58
N SER A 313 19.53 21.76 1.03
CA SER A 313 19.74 21.28 -0.35
C SER A 313 19.55 22.41 -1.36
N VAL A 314 18.53 23.25 -1.15
CA VAL A 314 18.33 24.47 -1.96
C VAL A 314 19.51 25.43 -1.80
N GLU A 315 19.99 25.67 -0.57
CA GLU A 315 21.17 26.51 -0.32
C GLU A 315 22.44 25.97 -0.99
N SER A 316 22.59 24.64 -1.09
CA SER A 316 23.70 24.03 -1.81
C SER A 316 23.65 24.29 -3.32
N GLY A 317 22.55 24.81 -3.87
CA GLY A 317 22.32 24.94 -5.31
C GLY A 317 21.69 23.70 -5.96
N ARG A 318 21.33 22.67 -5.18
CA ARG A 318 20.69 21.43 -5.66
C ARG A 318 19.33 21.25 -4.97
N ASP A 319 18.32 21.97 -5.44
CA ASP A 319 16.96 21.95 -4.92
C ASP A 319 16.19 20.64 -5.21
N ASP A 320 16.73 19.80 -6.10
CA ASP A 320 16.18 18.51 -6.50
C ASP A 320 16.88 17.29 -5.86
N ALA A 321 17.67 17.50 -4.80
CA ALA A 321 18.33 16.43 -4.05
C ALA A 321 17.33 15.65 -3.18
N PHE A 322 17.42 14.31 -3.23
CA PHE A 322 16.61 13.39 -2.40
C PHE A 322 15.09 13.57 -2.57
N ILE A 323 14.64 13.81 -3.80
CA ILE A 323 13.22 13.88 -4.13
C ILE A 323 12.62 12.47 -4.17
N TRP A 324 11.56 12.26 -3.39
CA TRP A 324 10.72 11.07 -3.47
C TRP A 324 9.46 11.38 -4.30
N PRO A 325 9.12 10.58 -5.33
CA PRO A 325 8.06 10.92 -6.29
C PRO A 325 6.63 10.64 -5.77
N SER A 326 6.41 10.81 -4.46
CA SER A 326 5.13 10.57 -3.80
C SER A 326 4.99 11.38 -2.51
N ILE A 327 3.78 11.89 -2.27
CA ILE A 327 3.39 12.65 -1.06
C ILE A 327 2.55 11.82 -0.07
N LEU A 328 2.45 10.51 -0.31
CA LEU A 328 1.58 9.58 0.40
C LEU A 328 2.38 8.36 0.86
N ARG A 329 2.05 7.82 2.03
CA ARG A 329 2.62 6.58 2.58
C ARG A 329 1.54 5.50 2.62
N ALA A 330 1.94 4.25 2.45
CA ALA A 330 1.05 3.09 2.45
C ALA A 330 1.50 2.03 3.47
N GLY A 331 0.64 1.06 3.78
CA GLY A 331 0.97 -0.05 4.65
C GLY A 331 1.19 0.37 6.11
N ARG A 332 2.16 -0.27 6.78
CA ARG A 332 2.38 -0.10 8.22
C ARG A 332 2.79 1.32 8.61
N GLU A 333 3.53 2.02 7.75
CA GLU A 333 3.86 3.44 7.96
C GLU A 333 2.58 4.28 8.01
N ALA A 334 1.68 4.10 7.04
CA ALA A 334 0.40 4.80 7.01
C ALA A 334 -0.48 4.47 8.21
N ASN A 335 -0.55 3.21 8.64
CA ASN A 335 -1.32 2.83 9.82
C ASN A 335 -0.78 3.51 11.10
N ARG A 336 0.55 3.47 11.31
CA ARG A 336 1.19 4.17 12.43
C ARG A 336 0.87 5.66 12.41
N LEU A 337 0.98 6.31 11.24
CA LEU A 337 0.66 7.74 11.08
C LEU A 337 -0.83 8.04 11.35
N ALA A 338 -1.74 7.17 10.93
CA ALA A 338 -3.18 7.32 11.15
C ALA A 338 -3.56 7.24 12.64
N LEU A 339 -2.89 6.37 13.40
CA LEU A 339 -3.10 6.19 14.84
C LEU A 339 -2.51 7.35 15.67
N LEU A 340 -1.41 7.94 15.20
CA LEU A 340 -0.75 9.10 15.83
C LEU A 340 -1.39 10.44 15.45
N ARG A 341 -2.47 10.42 14.66
CA ARG A 341 -3.14 11.63 14.22
C ARG A 341 -3.75 12.38 15.41
N GLU A 342 -3.22 13.55 15.69
CA GLU A 342 -3.73 14.45 16.73
C GLU A 342 -4.78 15.43 16.20
N GLY A 343 -4.81 15.70 14.89
CA GLY A 343 -5.62 16.77 14.27
C GLY A 343 -7.13 16.69 14.42
N THR A 344 -7.78 17.86 14.42
CA THR A 344 -9.26 18.00 14.39
C THR A 344 -9.82 18.42 13.04
N GLU A 345 -8.98 18.86 12.09
CA GLU A 345 -9.41 19.45 10.81
C GLU A 345 -8.82 18.72 9.60
N GLY A 346 -9.59 18.64 8.50
CA GLY A 346 -9.19 18.01 7.23
C GLY A 346 -9.11 16.48 7.27
N SER A 347 -8.94 15.82 6.12
CA SER A 347 -8.67 14.38 6.07
C SER A 347 -7.18 14.15 5.80
N THR A 348 -6.54 13.23 6.53
CA THR A 348 -5.11 12.93 6.36
C THR A 348 -4.86 11.68 5.54
N GLY A 349 -5.90 10.90 5.27
CA GLY A 349 -5.80 9.60 4.63
C GLY A 349 -7.15 8.89 4.56
N ILE A 350 -7.16 7.71 3.95
CA ILE A 350 -8.31 6.81 3.84
C ILE A 350 -7.89 5.36 4.02
N SER A 351 -8.80 4.53 4.52
CA SER A 351 -8.58 3.11 4.76
C SER A 351 -8.35 2.29 3.49
N SER A 352 -8.98 2.68 2.38
CA SER A 352 -8.86 1.97 1.11
C SER A 352 -9.22 2.86 -0.09
N PRO A 353 -8.25 3.30 -0.90
CA PRO A 353 -8.54 4.03 -2.13
C PRO A 353 -9.37 3.21 -3.14
N ARG A 354 -9.22 1.88 -3.16
CA ARG A 354 -9.98 0.98 -4.06
C ARG A 354 -11.50 1.10 -3.85
N ARG A 355 -11.97 1.28 -2.61
CA ARG A 355 -13.40 1.44 -2.28
C ARG A 355 -14.02 2.71 -2.86
N TYR A 356 -13.19 3.70 -3.21
CA TYR A 356 -13.61 5.00 -3.73
C TYR A 356 -13.17 5.26 -5.17
N LEU A 357 -12.79 4.21 -5.93
CA LEU A 357 -12.49 4.34 -7.36
C LEU A 357 -13.61 5.07 -8.11
N TRP A 358 -14.87 4.81 -7.74
CA TRP A 358 -16.05 5.45 -8.32
C TRP A 358 -16.17 6.96 -8.05
N ASP A 359 -15.49 7.48 -7.02
CA ASP A 359 -15.64 8.86 -6.59
C ASP A 359 -14.59 9.79 -7.20
N GLU A 360 -14.91 10.30 -8.39
CA GLU A 360 -14.11 11.29 -9.11
C GLU A 360 -14.45 12.74 -8.78
N ASP A 361 -15.36 13.00 -7.83
CA ASP A 361 -15.72 14.36 -7.45
C ASP A 361 -14.64 14.99 -6.57
N SER A 362 -14.51 16.32 -6.65
CA SER A 362 -13.70 17.10 -5.73
C SER A 362 -14.08 16.84 -4.27
N TYR A 363 -13.10 16.52 -3.44
CA TYR A 363 -13.33 16.21 -2.03
C TYR A 363 -13.26 17.49 -1.19
N SER A 364 -14.43 18.11 -0.98
CA SER A 364 -14.56 19.43 -0.34
C SER A 364 -13.90 19.59 1.04
N PRO A 365 -13.79 18.56 1.92
CA PRO A 365 -13.06 18.71 3.18
C PRO A 365 -11.56 18.98 3.01
N GLY A 366 -10.99 18.62 1.86
CA GLY A 366 -9.56 18.77 1.54
C GLY A 366 -8.65 17.79 2.29
N TRP A 367 -7.43 17.65 1.76
CA TRP A 367 -6.40 16.76 2.29
C TRP A 367 -5.31 17.52 3.05
N ARG A 368 -4.83 16.92 4.14
CA ARG A 368 -3.80 17.47 5.04
C ARG A 368 -2.70 16.45 5.26
N PHE A 369 -1.47 16.91 5.49
CA PHE A 369 -0.40 16.02 5.94
C PHE A 369 -0.69 15.55 7.37
N SER A 370 -0.51 14.25 7.63
CA SER A 370 -0.75 13.60 8.93
C SER A 370 0.17 14.09 10.06
N GLN A 371 1.32 14.67 9.69
CA GLN A 371 2.31 15.22 10.61
C GLN A 371 2.52 16.70 10.31
N GLY A 372 2.42 17.54 11.33
CA GLY A 372 2.86 18.94 11.26
C GLY A 372 4.39 19.03 11.33
N GLY A 373 4.97 20.07 10.72
CA GLY A 373 6.35 20.44 11.07
C GLY A 373 6.44 20.81 12.55
N HIS A 374 7.60 20.61 13.19
CA HIS A 374 7.82 21.00 14.58
C HIS A 374 7.32 22.44 14.83
N GLY A 375 6.29 22.59 15.68
CA GLY A 375 5.72 23.89 16.06
C GLY A 375 4.55 24.41 15.19
N ALA A 376 4.06 23.64 14.20
CA ALA A 376 2.88 24.04 13.42
C ALA A 376 1.59 23.91 14.24
N ILE A 377 0.78 24.99 14.27
CA ILE A 377 -0.49 25.06 15.01
C ILE A 377 -1.61 24.27 14.29
N GLN A 378 -1.49 24.04 12.98
CA GLN A 378 -2.45 23.34 12.13
C GLN A 378 -1.72 22.43 11.13
N GLU A 379 -2.33 21.30 10.76
CA GLU A 379 -1.77 20.44 9.72
C GLU A 379 -1.69 21.20 8.37
N PRO A 380 -0.53 21.15 7.67
CA PRO A 380 -0.41 21.77 6.35
C PRO A 380 -1.28 21.06 5.31
N VAL A 381 -1.73 21.82 4.31
CA VAL A 381 -2.37 21.29 3.10
C VAL A 381 -1.47 20.23 2.46
N ALA A 382 -2.07 19.13 1.98
CA ALA A 382 -1.36 18.01 1.36
C ALA A 382 -0.83 18.33 -0.05
N ALA A 383 -0.15 19.47 -0.19
CA ALA A 383 0.51 19.91 -1.40
C ALA A 383 2.03 19.96 -1.13
N ALA A 384 2.80 19.11 -1.81
CA ALA A 384 4.25 19.17 -1.78
C ALA A 384 4.89 18.86 -3.14
N MET A 385 6.11 19.39 -3.32
CA MET A 385 6.99 18.99 -4.41
C MET A 385 7.25 17.47 -4.38
N PRO A 386 7.39 16.82 -5.54
CA PRO A 386 7.27 17.39 -6.88
C PRO A 386 5.81 17.48 -7.38
N LEU A 387 4.89 16.76 -6.75
CA LEU A 387 3.53 16.56 -7.27
C LEU A 387 2.68 17.84 -7.31
N THR A 388 2.92 18.83 -6.44
CA THR A 388 2.19 20.12 -6.46
C THR A 388 2.18 20.79 -7.84
N PHE A 389 3.22 20.61 -8.64
CA PHE A 389 3.34 21.19 -9.98
C PHE A 389 3.00 20.21 -11.10
N LEU A 390 2.55 19.00 -10.77
CA LEU A 390 2.22 17.94 -11.72
C LEU A 390 0.73 17.57 -11.70
N ILE A 391 -0.01 17.95 -10.66
CA ILE A 391 -1.46 17.73 -10.54
C ILE A 391 -2.22 19.02 -10.20
N ASN A 392 -3.52 19.05 -10.51
CA ASN A 392 -4.43 20.12 -10.10
C ASN A 392 -5.06 19.86 -8.72
N ASP A 393 -5.97 20.74 -8.30
CA ASP A 393 -6.68 20.63 -7.01
C ASP A 393 -7.51 19.35 -6.86
N GLU A 394 -8.00 18.75 -7.95
CA GLU A 394 -8.72 17.48 -7.96
C GLU A 394 -7.79 16.25 -8.07
N GLY A 395 -6.49 16.46 -8.23
CA GLY A 395 -5.47 15.41 -8.31
C GLY A 395 -5.34 14.79 -9.70
N GLN A 396 -5.81 15.50 -10.74
CA GLN A 396 -5.63 15.11 -12.14
C GLN A 396 -4.26 15.59 -12.65
N PRO A 397 -3.52 14.80 -13.44
CA PRO A 397 -2.25 15.24 -14.01
C PRO A 397 -2.41 16.45 -14.93
N LEU A 398 -1.62 17.50 -14.71
CA LEU A 398 -1.69 18.74 -15.50
C LEU A 398 -1.40 18.49 -16.99
N SER A 399 -0.55 17.52 -17.30
CA SER A 399 -0.23 17.16 -18.69
C SER A 399 -1.43 16.64 -19.49
N GLU A 400 -2.49 16.18 -18.81
CA GLU A 400 -3.71 15.68 -19.45
C GLU A 400 -4.76 16.78 -19.64
N LEU A 401 -4.55 17.95 -19.04
CA LEU A 401 -5.45 19.09 -19.13
C LEU A 401 -5.08 20.01 -20.29
N ALA A 402 -6.08 20.76 -20.77
CA ALA A 402 -5.86 21.85 -21.71
C ALA A 402 -4.91 22.90 -21.08
N PRO A 403 -4.02 23.55 -21.84
CA PRO A 403 -3.01 24.47 -21.31
C PRO A 403 -3.56 25.56 -20.38
N GLU A 404 -4.75 26.09 -20.67
CA GLU A 404 -5.46 27.09 -19.86
C GLU A 404 -5.93 26.59 -18.48
N ASP A 405 -6.09 25.27 -18.33
CA ASP A 405 -6.57 24.61 -17.11
C ASP A 405 -5.41 24.00 -16.28
N ARG A 406 -4.16 24.17 -16.71
CA ARG A 406 -2.96 23.62 -16.04
C ARG A 406 -2.54 24.42 -14.81
N LEU A 407 -3.43 24.47 -13.82
CA LEU A 407 -3.18 25.14 -12.55
C LEU A 407 -2.63 24.16 -11.50
N PRO A 408 -1.50 24.47 -10.84
CA PRO A 408 -0.96 23.63 -9.78
C PRO A 408 -1.89 23.60 -8.56
N VAL A 409 -1.57 22.72 -7.61
CA VAL A 409 -2.37 22.57 -6.38
C VAL A 409 -2.30 23.84 -5.52
N PHE A 410 -3.47 24.35 -5.14
CA PHE A 410 -3.66 25.42 -4.15
C PHE A 410 -4.39 24.93 -2.89
N SER A 411 -5.35 24.02 -3.05
CA SER A 411 -6.30 23.64 -1.99
C SER A 411 -6.27 22.14 -1.64
N ALA A 412 -5.68 21.30 -2.49
CA ALA A 412 -5.63 19.84 -2.34
C ALA A 412 -7.01 19.21 -2.04
N HIS A 413 -7.98 19.43 -2.92
CA HIS A 413 -9.31 18.80 -2.89
C HIS A 413 -9.36 17.52 -3.74
N TYR A 414 -8.27 16.75 -3.72
CA TYR A 414 -8.11 15.57 -4.56
C TYR A 414 -9.34 14.67 -4.46
N SER A 415 -9.88 14.21 -5.60
CA SER A 415 -10.95 13.23 -5.56
C SER A 415 -10.51 11.97 -4.80
N ARG A 416 -11.43 11.27 -4.14
CA ARG A 416 -11.05 10.01 -3.46
C ARG A 416 -10.54 8.96 -4.45
N SER A 417 -10.99 9.01 -5.70
CA SER A 417 -10.47 8.20 -6.81
C SER A 417 -9.01 8.55 -7.15
N SER A 418 -8.61 9.84 -7.19
CA SER A 418 -7.23 10.23 -7.49
C SER A 418 -6.24 9.93 -6.34
N VAL A 419 -6.73 9.74 -5.11
CA VAL A 419 -5.91 9.16 -4.03
C VAL A 419 -5.39 7.76 -4.41
N MET A 420 -6.12 7.01 -5.24
CA MET A 420 -5.62 5.75 -5.80
C MET A 420 -4.39 5.96 -6.70
N THR A 421 -4.38 7.00 -7.55
CA THR A 421 -3.19 7.36 -8.35
C THR A 421 -2.00 7.62 -7.43
N LEU A 422 -2.21 8.38 -6.34
CA LEU A 422 -1.14 8.70 -5.38
C LEU A 422 -0.63 7.46 -4.62
N MET A 423 -1.53 6.53 -4.25
CA MET A 423 -1.14 5.23 -3.67
C MET A 423 -0.30 4.41 -4.66
N LEU A 424 -0.72 4.32 -5.92
CA LEU A 424 0.01 3.59 -6.94
C LEU A 424 1.37 4.23 -7.24
N SER A 425 1.48 5.55 -7.20
CA SER A 425 2.77 6.26 -7.30
C SER A 425 3.72 5.87 -6.16
N GLU A 426 3.22 5.74 -4.92
CA GLU A 426 4.02 5.28 -3.79
C GLU A 426 4.51 3.84 -3.96
N LEU A 427 3.62 2.91 -4.33
CA LEU A 427 3.99 1.51 -4.55
C LEU A 427 4.98 1.36 -5.71
N LEU A 428 4.81 2.13 -6.77
CA LEU A 428 5.72 2.16 -7.91
C LEU A 428 7.09 2.72 -7.53
N ALA A 429 7.15 3.78 -6.71
CA ALA A 429 8.40 4.33 -6.20
C ALA A 429 9.17 3.32 -5.33
N GLN A 430 8.47 2.62 -4.43
CA GLN A 430 9.04 1.55 -3.61
C GLN A 430 9.55 0.38 -4.47
N ALA A 431 8.79 -0.04 -5.49
CA ALA A 431 9.20 -1.08 -6.42
C ALA A 431 10.45 -0.68 -7.23
N LEU A 432 10.48 0.53 -7.80
CA LEU A 432 11.63 1.05 -8.57
C LEU A 432 12.90 1.15 -7.72
N MET A 433 12.76 1.59 -6.46
CA MET A 433 13.85 1.55 -5.49
C MET A 433 14.32 0.11 -5.25
N GLN A 434 13.39 -0.81 -4.95
CA GLN A 434 13.73 -2.18 -4.57
C GLN A 434 14.46 -2.94 -5.68
N ILE A 435 13.99 -2.89 -6.93
CA ILE A 435 14.58 -3.65 -8.05
C ILE A 435 16.05 -3.29 -8.30
N ASN A 436 16.46 -2.05 -7.98
CA ASN A 436 17.83 -1.59 -8.12
C ASN A 436 18.62 -1.55 -6.80
N SER A 437 17.98 -1.89 -5.68
CA SER A 437 18.64 -1.88 -4.37
C SER A 437 19.84 -2.82 -4.31
N PRO A 438 20.96 -2.38 -3.71
CA PRO A 438 22.14 -3.25 -3.54
C PRO A 438 21.83 -4.53 -2.77
N ALA A 439 20.96 -4.43 -1.76
CA ALA A 439 20.50 -5.56 -0.95
C ALA A 439 19.74 -6.61 -1.79
N GLN A 440 18.90 -6.18 -2.73
CA GLN A 440 18.17 -7.09 -3.62
C GLN A 440 19.08 -7.68 -4.69
N ARG A 441 19.83 -6.84 -5.41
CA ARG A 441 20.63 -7.29 -6.56
C ARG A 441 21.76 -8.24 -6.17
N THR A 442 22.31 -8.11 -4.96
CA THR A 442 23.37 -9.00 -4.46
C THR A 442 22.88 -10.44 -4.24
N LYS A 443 21.56 -10.65 -4.09
CA LYS A 443 20.95 -11.99 -4.01
C LYS A 443 20.86 -12.68 -5.38
N MET A 444 21.04 -11.94 -6.47
CA MET A 444 20.87 -12.41 -7.85
C MET A 444 22.22 -12.59 -8.56
N LEU A 445 22.25 -13.41 -9.61
CA LEU A 445 23.49 -13.78 -10.33
C LEU A 445 24.23 -12.59 -10.96
N ARG A 446 23.49 -11.67 -11.58
CA ARG A 446 24.04 -10.48 -12.26
C ARG A 446 23.85 -9.24 -11.40
N SER A 447 24.57 -9.15 -10.29
CA SER A 447 24.35 -8.10 -9.28
C SER A 447 24.70 -6.68 -9.75
N SER A 448 25.59 -6.52 -10.74
CA SER A 448 26.02 -5.21 -11.27
C SER A 448 25.05 -4.62 -12.31
N ALA A 449 24.27 -5.47 -12.99
CA ALA A 449 23.37 -5.06 -14.06
C ALA A 449 22.19 -4.21 -13.52
N PRO A 450 21.78 -3.15 -14.23
CA PRO A 450 20.55 -2.42 -13.90
C PRO A 450 19.30 -3.27 -14.06
N ARG A 451 18.26 -2.98 -13.28
CA ARG A 451 16.90 -3.50 -13.49
C ARG A 451 16.00 -2.40 -14.04
N GLN A 452 15.11 -2.77 -14.95
CA GLN A 452 14.10 -1.87 -15.51
C GLN A 452 12.72 -2.54 -15.48
N LEU A 453 11.69 -1.79 -15.13
CA LEU A 453 10.32 -2.30 -15.18
C LEU A 453 9.86 -2.43 -16.64
N ARG A 454 9.27 -3.58 -16.98
CA ARG A 454 8.72 -3.89 -18.29
C ARG A 454 7.19 -3.92 -18.28
N ASN A 455 6.61 -4.68 -17.36
CA ASN A 455 5.16 -4.78 -17.20
C ASN A 455 4.74 -4.51 -15.75
N ILE A 456 3.55 -3.94 -15.58
CA ILE A 456 2.80 -3.85 -14.33
C ILE A 456 1.48 -4.61 -14.53
N ILE A 457 1.30 -5.67 -13.77
CA ILE A 457 0.13 -6.55 -13.84
C ILE A 457 -0.71 -6.34 -12.59
N LEU A 458 -1.96 -5.91 -12.75
CA LEU A 458 -2.90 -5.69 -11.66
C LEU A 458 -3.96 -6.79 -11.65
N THR A 459 -4.11 -7.51 -10.53
CA THR A 459 -5.23 -8.45 -10.37
C THR A 459 -6.53 -7.75 -10.02
N LEU A 460 -7.64 -8.28 -10.53
CA LEU A 460 -8.97 -7.69 -10.37
C LEU A 460 -9.94 -8.60 -9.59
N PRO A 461 -10.95 -8.06 -8.90
CA PRO A 461 -12.05 -8.86 -8.38
C PRO A 461 -12.82 -9.48 -9.56
N SER A 462 -13.41 -10.65 -9.35
CA SER A 462 -14.09 -11.38 -10.42
C SER A 462 -15.28 -10.56 -10.97
N ALA A 463 -16.09 -9.87 -10.16
CA ALA A 463 -17.21 -9.08 -10.70
C ALA A 463 -17.01 -7.56 -10.71
N MET A 464 -15.78 -7.05 -10.74
CA MET A 464 -15.57 -5.60 -10.83
C MET A 464 -16.24 -5.03 -12.09
N PRO A 465 -17.13 -4.03 -11.99
CA PRO A 465 -17.80 -3.46 -13.15
C PRO A 465 -16.82 -2.81 -14.13
N LYS A 466 -17.12 -2.92 -15.43
CA LYS A 466 -16.34 -2.31 -16.52
C LYS A 466 -15.94 -0.83 -16.27
N PRO A 467 -16.85 0.07 -15.83
CA PRO A 467 -16.48 1.45 -15.49
C PRO A 467 -15.35 1.54 -14.45
N GLU A 468 -15.40 0.73 -13.39
CA GLU A 468 -14.37 0.76 -12.34
C GLU A 468 -13.04 0.20 -12.82
N ARG A 469 -13.06 -0.83 -13.68
CA ARG A 469 -11.84 -1.39 -14.29
C ARG A 469 -11.12 -0.32 -15.11
N GLU A 470 -11.86 0.47 -15.88
CA GLU A 470 -11.29 1.54 -16.69
C GLU A 470 -10.74 2.69 -15.84
N ILE A 471 -11.46 3.08 -14.79
CA ILE A 471 -10.92 4.06 -13.83
C ILE A 471 -9.62 3.53 -13.22
N PHE A 472 -9.57 2.28 -12.75
CA PHE A 472 -8.38 1.72 -12.14
C PHE A 472 -7.19 1.65 -13.12
N ARG A 473 -7.43 1.27 -14.39
CA ARG A 473 -6.43 1.33 -15.46
C ARG A 473 -5.85 2.72 -15.62
N ARG A 474 -6.73 3.73 -15.76
CA ARG A 474 -6.33 5.12 -15.89
C ARG A 474 -5.52 5.58 -14.67
N ARG A 475 -5.94 5.26 -13.44
CA ARG A 475 -5.20 5.61 -12.21
C ARG A 475 -3.77 5.05 -12.19
N MET A 476 -3.56 3.84 -12.70
CA MET A 476 -2.21 3.27 -12.84
C MET A 476 -1.38 4.00 -13.91
N GLN A 477 -1.98 4.32 -15.06
CA GLN A 477 -1.30 5.05 -16.13
C GLN A 477 -0.90 6.47 -15.68
N GLU A 478 -1.80 7.18 -15.01
CA GLU A 478 -1.54 8.48 -14.38
C GLU A 478 -0.38 8.35 -13.37
N ALA A 479 -0.36 7.31 -12.53
CA ALA A 479 0.68 7.10 -11.53
C ALA A 479 2.06 6.90 -12.17
N ILE A 480 2.15 6.11 -13.25
CA ILE A 480 3.40 5.94 -14.03
C ILE A 480 3.84 7.30 -14.58
N GLY A 481 2.92 8.07 -15.17
CA GLY A 481 3.23 9.41 -15.71
C GLY A 481 3.75 10.37 -14.64
N LEU A 482 3.10 10.41 -13.47
CA LEU A 482 3.51 11.26 -12.36
C LEU A 482 4.89 10.86 -11.82
N VAL A 483 5.17 9.57 -11.65
CA VAL A 483 6.49 9.10 -11.20
C VAL A 483 7.56 9.44 -12.23
N TRP A 484 7.34 9.17 -13.53
CA TRP A 484 8.32 9.46 -14.58
C TRP A 484 8.66 10.95 -14.68
N LYS A 485 7.64 11.82 -14.58
CA LYS A 485 7.84 13.29 -14.56
C LYS A 485 8.55 13.74 -13.29
N SER A 486 8.15 13.22 -12.13
CA SER A 486 8.76 13.53 -10.84
C SER A 486 10.25 13.15 -10.79
N MET A 487 10.62 12.06 -11.44
CA MET A 487 12.01 11.59 -11.54
C MET A 487 12.83 12.32 -12.63
N GLY A 488 12.21 13.23 -13.39
CA GLY A 488 12.84 13.89 -14.53
C GLY A 488 13.12 12.95 -15.72
N TRP A 489 12.50 11.77 -15.76
CA TRP A 489 12.66 10.82 -16.86
C TRP A 489 11.77 11.16 -18.06
N HIS A 490 10.76 12.01 -17.86
CA HIS A 490 9.86 12.50 -18.90
C HIS A 490 9.61 14.01 -18.71
N PRO A 491 9.50 14.82 -19.79
CA PRO A 491 9.24 16.25 -19.67
C PRO A 491 7.93 16.57 -18.94
N SER A 492 7.94 17.55 -18.04
CA SER A 492 6.79 17.86 -17.16
C SER A 492 5.54 18.30 -17.93
N ASP A 493 5.68 19.07 -19.01
CA ASP A 493 4.55 19.65 -19.76
C ASP A 493 4.02 18.76 -20.90
N ASP A 494 4.78 17.76 -21.32
CA ASP A 494 4.42 16.90 -22.45
C ASP A 494 3.33 15.88 -22.06
N GLY A 495 2.53 15.43 -23.04
CA GLY A 495 1.54 14.37 -22.81
C GLY A 495 2.19 13.03 -22.41
N PHE A 496 1.41 12.12 -21.81
CA PHE A 496 1.87 10.78 -21.39
C PHE A 496 0.92 9.65 -21.81
N LYS A 497 -0.03 9.92 -22.72
CA LYS A 497 -1.16 9.01 -22.97
C LYS A 497 -0.83 7.91 -23.97
N ASN A 498 -0.32 8.29 -25.13
CA ASN A 498 -0.09 7.38 -26.26
C ASN A 498 1.39 6.94 -26.38
N GLN A 499 1.67 6.01 -27.28
CA GLN A 499 3.03 5.49 -27.45
C GLN A 499 4.04 6.54 -27.93
N ALA A 500 3.61 7.52 -28.74
CA ALA A 500 4.48 8.59 -29.22
C ALA A 500 4.89 9.54 -28.10
N ASP A 501 3.97 9.82 -27.18
CA ASP A 501 4.24 10.56 -25.94
C ASP A 501 5.23 9.79 -25.06
N LYS A 502 4.94 8.52 -24.76
CA LYS A 502 5.79 7.68 -23.90
C LYS A 502 7.22 7.53 -24.45
N ALA A 503 7.39 7.51 -25.78
CA ALA A 503 8.69 7.41 -26.44
C ALA A 503 9.63 8.61 -26.20
N LYS A 504 9.13 9.72 -25.67
CA LYS A 504 9.96 10.88 -25.25
C LYS A 504 10.69 10.65 -23.93
N SER A 505 10.34 9.58 -23.20
CA SER A 505 10.92 9.27 -21.91
C SER A 505 12.35 8.73 -22.06
N ARG A 506 13.26 9.18 -21.19
CA ARG A 506 14.65 8.69 -21.13
C ARG A 506 14.72 7.25 -20.59
N MET A 507 13.81 6.89 -19.69
CA MET A 507 13.66 5.54 -19.17
C MET A 507 12.45 4.85 -19.83
N PRO A 508 12.55 3.55 -20.17
CA PRO A 508 11.43 2.79 -20.72
C PRO A 508 10.19 2.89 -19.84
N VAL A 509 9.02 3.09 -20.44
CA VAL A 509 7.74 3.16 -19.73
C VAL A 509 7.12 1.74 -19.70
N PRO A 510 6.72 1.21 -18.54
CA PRO A 510 6.14 -0.12 -18.47
C PRO A 510 4.71 -0.17 -19.05
N ASP A 511 4.33 -1.34 -19.57
CA ASP A 511 2.96 -1.63 -20.00
C ASP A 511 2.08 -2.04 -18.80
N VAL A 512 0.78 -1.78 -18.88
CA VAL A 512 -0.20 -2.12 -17.82
C VAL A 512 -1.13 -3.22 -18.30
N GLN A 513 -1.22 -4.31 -17.54
CA GLN A 513 -2.01 -5.51 -17.81
C GLN A 513 -3.01 -5.76 -16.67
N MET A 514 -4.24 -6.14 -17.00
CA MET A 514 -5.36 -6.26 -16.05
C MET A 514 -6.35 -7.40 -16.40
N GLU A 515 -5.87 -8.46 -17.05
CA GLU A 515 -6.69 -9.53 -17.63
C GLU A 515 -7.10 -10.59 -16.60
N TRP A 516 -6.32 -10.75 -15.52
CA TRP A 516 -6.50 -11.85 -14.57
C TRP A 516 -7.26 -11.43 -13.31
N ASP A 517 -8.22 -12.25 -12.90
CA ASP A 517 -8.98 -12.05 -11.67
C ASP A 517 -8.51 -12.90 -10.49
N GLU A 518 -8.73 -12.37 -9.28
CA GLU A 518 -8.26 -12.88 -7.99
C GLU A 518 -8.68 -14.36 -7.76
N ALA A 519 -9.95 -14.70 -8.02
CA ALA A 519 -10.46 -16.06 -7.81
C ALA A 519 -9.86 -17.08 -8.77
N THR A 520 -9.70 -16.71 -10.05
CA THR A 520 -9.07 -17.56 -11.07
C THR A 520 -7.58 -17.78 -10.79
N CYS A 521 -6.87 -16.76 -10.31
CA CYS A 521 -5.48 -16.87 -9.87
C CYS A 521 -5.31 -17.91 -8.74
N GLY A 522 -6.27 -18.01 -7.81
CA GLY A 522 -6.27 -19.06 -6.79
C GLY A 522 -6.29 -20.48 -7.37
N GLN A 523 -7.04 -20.69 -8.46
CA GLN A 523 -7.07 -21.98 -9.16
C GLN A 523 -5.73 -22.31 -9.82
N MET A 524 -5.02 -21.31 -10.34
CA MET A 524 -3.70 -21.49 -10.95
C MET A 524 -2.65 -21.98 -9.96
N VAL A 525 -2.67 -21.46 -8.72
CA VAL A 525 -1.80 -21.94 -7.64
C VAL A 525 -2.04 -23.41 -7.36
N TYR A 526 -3.31 -23.81 -7.23
CA TYR A 526 -3.70 -25.20 -6.99
C TYR A 526 -3.29 -26.11 -8.17
N LEU A 527 -3.62 -25.74 -9.40
CA LEU A 527 -3.29 -26.52 -10.60
C LEU A 527 -1.78 -26.72 -10.77
N TYR A 528 -0.99 -25.66 -10.61
CA TYR A 528 0.47 -25.77 -10.70
C TYR A 528 0.99 -26.71 -9.61
N ASN A 529 0.55 -26.53 -8.37
CA ASN A 529 0.99 -27.35 -7.25
C ASN A 529 0.65 -28.83 -7.44
N GLU A 530 -0.61 -29.14 -7.78
CA GLU A 530 -1.03 -30.52 -7.95
C GLU A 530 -0.31 -31.19 -9.12
N THR A 531 -0.29 -30.54 -10.28
CA THR A 531 0.28 -31.14 -11.48
C THR A 531 1.80 -31.28 -11.38
N GLN A 532 2.52 -30.25 -10.91
CA GLN A 532 3.98 -30.24 -10.93
C GLN A 532 4.60 -30.81 -9.66
N VAL A 533 4.05 -30.51 -8.48
CA VAL A 533 4.65 -30.91 -7.20
C VAL A 533 4.12 -32.27 -6.75
N ASN A 534 2.80 -32.44 -6.67
CA ASN A 534 2.22 -33.66 -6.10
C ASN A 534 2.19 -34.83 -7.10
N PHE A 535 1.90 -34.56 -8.37
CA PHE A 535 1.87 -35.57 -9.44
C PHE A 535 3.14 -35.60 -10.29
N GLY A 536 4.16 -34.80 -9.97
CA GLY A 536 5.48 -34.85 -10.62
C GLY A 536 5.45 -34.66 -12.15
N GLY A 537 4.53 -33.83 -12.65
CA GLY A 537 4.32 -33.57 -14.07
C GLY A 537 3.28 -34.46 -14.76
N HIS A 538 2.72 -35.46 -14.07
CA HIS A 538 1.69 -36.37 -14.63
C HIS A 538 0.30 -35.75 -14.60
N THR A 539 0.12 -34.64 -15.34
CA THR A 539 -1.12 -33.85 -15.38
C THR A 539 -2.36 -34.69 -15.73
N GLY A 540 -2.23 -35.66 -16.65
CA GLY A 540 -3.35 -36.54 -17.03
C GLY A 540 -3.84 -37.43 -15.88
N GLU A 541 -2.93 -37.95 -15.05
CA GLU A 541 -3.29 -38.77 -13.88
C GLU A 541 -3.99 -37.93 -12.82
N PHE A 542 -3.53 -36.69 -12.62
CA PHE A 542 -4.21 -35.75 -11.74
C PHE A 542 -5.65 -35.49 -12.19
N PHE A 543 -5.88 -35.14 -13.46
CA PHE A 543 -7.22 -34.88 -13.99
C PHE A 543 -8.13 -36.11 -13.86
N ALA A 544 -7.64 -37.29 -14.24
CA ALA A 544 -8.40 -38.53 -14.12
C ALA A 544 -8.75 -38.89 -12.66
N SER A 545 -7.86 -38.62 -11.71
CA SER A 545 -8.09 -38.87 -10.29
C SER A 545 -9.09 -37.90 -9.66
N MET A 546 -9.07 -36.64 -10.12
CA MET A 546 -9.91 -35.58 -9.56
C MET A 546 -11.25 -35.44 -10.26
N ALA A 547 -11.43 -35.94 -11.49
CA ALA A 547 -12.74 -35.99 -12.12
C ALA A 547 -13.74 -36.79 -11.27
N ARG A 548 -14.93 -36.22 -11.08
CA ARG A 548 -16.04 -36.89 -10.38
C ARG A 548 -16.69 -37.94 -11.28
N PRO A 549 -16.88 -39.19 -10.80
CA PRO A 549 -17.53 -40.23 -11.58
C PRO A 549 -19.05 -40.02 -11.74
N ASP A 550 -19.65 -39.21 -10.87
CA ASP A 550 -21.08 -38.90 -10.87
C ASP A 550 -21.44 -37.65 -11.71
N ARG A 551 -20.43 -36.91 -12.20
CA ARG A 551 -20.65 -35.76 -13.08
C ARG A 551 -21.00 -36.24 -14.48
N GLU A 552 -22.15 -35.82 -15.00
CA GLU A 552 -22.52 -36.06 -16.40
C GLU A 552 -21.60 -35.25 -17.33
N LEU A 553 -20.97 -35.94 -18.28
CA LEU A 553 -20.10 -35.34 -19.28
C LEU A 553 -20.93 -34.96 -20.51
N ALA A 554 -20.64 -33.78 -21.08
CA ALA A 554 -21.16 -33.44 -22.40
C ALA A 554 -20.51 -34.32 -23.49
N ASP A 555 -21.15 -34.44 -24.65
CA ASP A 555 -20.69 -35.31 -25.74
C ASP A 555 -19.27 -34.97 -26.23
N ASP A 556 -18.86 -33.72 -26.09
CA ASP A 556 -17.54 -33.22 -26.47
C ASP A 556 -16.49 -33.33 -25.34
N GLU A 557 -16.86 -33.80 -24.14
CA GLU A 557 -15.96 -33.94 -22.98
C GLU A 557 -15.32 -35.34 -22.88
N PRO A 558 -14.01 -35.50 -23.13
CA PRO A 558 -13.33 -36.76 -22.95
C PRO A 558 -13.15 -37.12 -21.47
N VAL A 559 -13.48 -38.37 -21.13
CA VAL A 559 -13.36 -38.92 -19.78
C VAL A 559 -11.92 -38.76 -19.26
N GLY A 560 -11.77 -38.18 -18.07
CA GLY A 560 -10.48 -38.01 -17.40
C GLY A 560 -9.56 -36.95 -18.00
N LYS A 561 -10.04 -36.16 -18.98
CA LYS A 561 -9.29 -35.08 -19.62
C LYS A 561 -9.87 -33.68 -19.35
N THR A 562 -10.97 -33.60 -18.60
CA THR A 562 -11.58 -32.33 -18.19
C THR A 562 -11.73 -32.25 -16.68
N LEU A 563 -11.59 -31.05 -16.12
CA LEU A 563 -11.74 -30.78 -14.70
C LEU A 563 -12.43 -29.42 -14.49
N ARG A 564 -13.52 -29.38 -13.72
CA ARG A 564 -14.24 -28.15 -13.35
C ARG A 564 -13.84 -27.74 -11.93
N ILE A 565 -13.22 -26.58 -11.79
CA ILE A 565 -12.80 -26.04 -10.50
C ILE A 565 -13.60 -24.76 -10.22
N ALA A 566 -14.21 -24.71 -9.04
CA ALA A 566 -14.72 -23.48 -8.46
C ALA A 566 -13.70 -22.91 -7.47
N SER A 567 -13.59 -21.59 -7.40
CA SER A 567 -12.83 -20.89 -6.36
C SER A 567 -13.70 -19.78 -5.77
N ILE A 568 -13.91 -19.81 -4.46
CA ILE A 568 -14.54 -18.72 -3.71
C ILE A 568 -13.46 -18.02 -2.90
N ASP A 569 -13.14 -16.79 -3.29
CA ASP A 569 -12.19 -15.93 -2.61
C ASP A 569 -12.92 -14.95 -1.71
N ILE A 570 -12.71 -15.07 -0.39
CA ILE A 570 -13.29 -14.14 0.58
C ILE A 570 -12.23 -13.12 0.96
N GLY A 571 -12.20 -11.99 0.26
CA GLY A 571 -11.28 -10.90 0.52
C GLY A 571 -11.67 -10.07 1.77
N GLY A 572 -10.99 -8.93 1.92
CA GLY A 572 -11.36 -7.95 2.94
C GLY A 572 -12.64 -7.18 2.60
N GLY A 573 -12.87 -6.87 1.32
CA GLY A 573 -14.04 -6.08 0.89
C GLY A 573 -14.88 -6.67 -0.22
N THR A 574 -14.46 -7.77 -0.84
CA THR A 574 -15.26 -8.50 -1.83
C THR A 574 -15.19 -10.00 -1.57
N THR A 575 -16.27 -10.70 -1.91
CA THR A 575 -16.30 -12.16 -2.02
C THR A 575 -16.51 -12.49 -3.49
N ASP A 576 -15.57 -13.20 -4.09
CA ASP A 576 -15.50 -13.44 -5.54
C ASP A 576 -15.58 -14.94 -5.85
N LEU A 577 -16.29 -15.30 -6.93
CA LEU A 577 -16.42 -16.66 -7.45
C LEU A 577 -15.91 -16.72 -8.88
N ALA A 578 -15.11 -17.73 -9.18
CA ALA A 578 -14.82 -18.18 -10.54
C ALA A 578 -15.05 -19.69 -10.66
N ILE A 579 -15.72 -20.12 -11.73
CA ILE A 579 -15.90 -21.52 -12.12
C ILE A 579 -15.30 -21.71 -13.51
N THR A 580 -14.27 -22.54 -13.60
CA THR A 580 -13.51 -22.75 -14.83
C THR A 580 -13.42 -24.23 -15.13
N GLN A 581 -13.66 -24.57 -16.40
CA GLN A 581 -13.40 -25.89 -16.94
C GLN A 581 -12.04 -25.92 -17.62
N TYR A 582 -11.19 -26.83 -17.18
CA TYR A 582 -9.86 -27.05 -17.73
C TYR A 582 -9.88 -28.27 -18.64
N TRP A 583 -9.20 -28.15 -19.78
CA TRP A 583 -9.09 -29.20 -20.79
C TRP A 583 -7.64 -29.57 -21.02
N LEU A 584 -7.37 -30.86 -21.11
CA LEU A 584 -6.09 -31.38 -21.58
C LEU A 584 -6.14 -31.62 -23.09
N ASP A 585 -5.06 -31.27 -23.78
CA ASP A 585 -4.88 -31.65 -25.18
C ASP A 585 -4.47 -33.14 -25.35
N ASP A 586 -4.13 -33.53 -26.57
CA ASP A 586 -3.64 -34.87 -26.91
C ASP A 586 -2.12 -35.01 -26.79
N GLY A 587 -1.49 -34.17 -25.97
CA GLY A 587 -0.08 -34.27 -25.61
C GLY A 587 0.30 -35.63 -25.00
N ILE A 588 1.57 -36.02 -25.14
CA ILE A 588 2.10 -37.31 -24.65
C ILE A 588 3.02 -37.08 -23.45
N GLY A 589 2.83 -37.86 -22.39
CA GLY A 589 3.65 -37.80 -21.17
C GLY A 589 3.48 -36.47 -20.44
N ASN A 590 4.58 -35.79 -20.13
CA ASN A 590 4.57 -34.51 -19.40
C ASN A 590 4.38 -33.30 -20.33
N ASN A 591 4.22 -33.52 -21.64
CA ASN A 591 4.02 -32.46 -22.63
C ASN A 591 2.54 -32.31 -22.97
N VAL A 592 1.71 -32.05 -21.94
CA VAL A 592 0.27 -31.85 -22.07
C VAL A 592 -0.05 -30.38 -21.79
N LYS A 593 -0.88 -29.78 -22.62
CA LYS A 593 -1.31 -28.39 -22.46
C LYS A 593 -2.67 -28.32 -21.76
N ILE A 594 -2.76 -27.45 -20.77
CA ILE A 594 -3.99 -27.11 -20.06
C ILE A 594 -4.62 -25.87 -20.71
N THR A 595 -5.88 -25.99 -21.14
CA THR A 595 -6.67 -24.89 -21.72
C THR A 595 -7.86 -24.57 -20.83
N PRO A 596 -7.96 -23.36 -20.26
CA PRO A 596 -9.09 -22.96 -19.43
C PRO A 596 -10.27 -22.49 -20.29
N ARG A 597 -11.49 -22.72 -19.80
CA ARG A 597 -12.74 -22.13 -20.27
C ARG A 597 -13.53 -21.65 -19.06
N LEU A 598 -13.61 -20.33 -18.88
CA LEU A 598 -14.42 -19.74 -17.80
C LEU A 598 -15.89 -20.01 -18.08
N LEU A 599 -16.58 -20.67 -17.14
CA LEU A 599 -18.00 -21.02 -17.25
C LEU A 599 -18.90 -19.99 -16.54
N PHE A 600 -18.46 -19.54 -15.37
CA PHE A 600 -19.19 -18.58 -14.56
C PHE A 600 -18.22 -17.77 -13.70
N ARG A 601 -18.53 -16.48 -13.50
CA ARG A 601 -17.87 -15.60 -12.54
C ARG A 601 -18.94 -14.73 -11.86
N GLU A 602 -18.71 -14.38 -10.61
CA GLU A 602 -19.52 -13.43 -9.83
C GLU A 602 -18.68 -12.81 -8.70
N GLY A 603 -19.16 -11.72 -8.10
CA GLY A 603 -18.56 -11.15 -6.90
C GLY A 603 -19.49 -10.16 -6.20
N PHE A 604 -19.35 -10.06 -4.88
CA PHE A 604 -20.20 -9.23 -4.02
C PHE A 604 -19.35 -8.36 -3.10
N LYS A 605 -19.81 -7.15 -2.79
CA LYS A 605 -19.14 -6.21 -1.86
C LYS A 605 -19.45 -6.49 -0.38
N VAL A 606 -19.52 -7.76 -0.01
CA VAL A 606 -19.70 -8.23 1.37
C VAL A 606 -18.64 -9.29 1.65
N ALA A 607 -17.79 -9.07 2.64
CA ALA A 607 -16.62 -9.91 2.89
C ALA A 607 -16.08 -9.78 4.34
N GLY A 608 -14.76 -9.81 4.54
CA GLY A 608 -14.12 -9.81 5.85
C GLY A 608 -14.39 -8.55 6.70
N ASP A 609 -14.39 -7.36 6.11
CA ASP A 609 -14.65 -6.11 6.83
C ASP A 609 -16.12 -6.04 7.32
N ASP A 610 -17.05 -6.71 6.64
CA ASP A 610 -18.46 -6.78 7.05
C ASP A 610 -18.66 -7.78 8.20
N ILE A 611 -17.91 -8.89 8.22
CA ILE A 611 -17.82 -9.77 9.41
C ILE A 611 -17.28 -8.99 10.61
N LEU A 612 -16.28 -8.14 10.39
CA LEU A 612 -15.72 -7.28 11.44
C LEU A 612 -16.78 -6.30 11.97
N LEU A 613 -17.53 -5.65 11.09
CA LEU A 613 -18.63 -4.76 11.46
C LEU A 613 -19.74 -5.50 12.20
N ASP A 614 -20.13 -6.70 11.75
CA ASP A 614 -21.12 -7.55 12.41
C ASP A 614 -20.68 -7.90 13.84
N VAL A 615 -19.41 -8.21 14.08
CA VAL A 615 -18.88 -8.46 15.43
C VAL A 615 -18.97 -7.21 16.30
N ILE A 616 -18.63 -6.03 15.75
CA ILE A 616 -18.77 -4.75 16.45
C ILE A 616 -20.23 -4.53 16.87
N GLN A 617 -21.18 -4.70 15.94
CA GLN A 617 -22.59 -4.42 16.15
C GLN A 617 -23.32 -5.46 17.02
N LEU A 618 -22.97 -6.74 16.89
CA LEU A 618 -23.65 -7.82 17.60
C LEU A 618 -23.12 -8.04 19.02
N TYR A 619 -21.88 -7.64 19.31
CA TYR A 619 -21.21 -7.98 20.58
C TYR A 619 -20.55 -6.80 21.29
N ILE A 620 -19.72 -6.01 20.61
CA ILE A 620 -18.92 -4.96 21.26
C ILE A 620 -19.81 -3.76 21.65
N LEU A 621 -20.61 -3.25 20.72
CA LEU A 621 -21.52 -2.15 20.99
C LEU A 621 -22.59 -2.53 22.04
N PRO A 622 -23.22 -3.72 22.00
CA PRO A 622 -24.10 -4.19 23.07
C PRO A 622 -23.44 -4.30 24.44
N ALA A 623 -22.18 -4.73 24.52
CA ALA A 623 -21.42 -4.76 25.77
C ALA A 623 -21.19 -3.36 26.34
N LEU A 624 -20.79 -2.40 25.49
CA LEU A 624 -20.66 -0.99 25.88
C LEU A 624 -22.00 -0.40 26.32
N HIS A 625 -23.07 -0.67 25.56
CA HIS A 625 -24.43 -0.23 25.89
C HIS A 625 -24.86 -0.75 27.28
N ALA A 626 -24.59 -2.03 27.60
CA ALA A 626 -24.88 -2.61 28.90
C ALA A 626 -24.04 -1.97 30.02
N ALA A 627 -22.76 -1.69 29.77
CA ALA A 627 -21.89 -1.00 30.71
C ALA A 627 -22.39 0.42 31.03
N LEU A 628 -22.83 1.17 30.01
CA LEU A 628 -23.42 2.50 30.16
C LEU A 628 -24.73 2.47 30.98
N LYS A 629 -25.60 1.47 30.76
CA LYS A 629 -26.79 1.27 31.60
C LYS A 629 -26.43 1.01 33.06
N LYS A 630 -25.44 0.16 33.32
CA LYS A 630 -24.95 -0.14 34.66
C LYS A 630 -24.35 1.08 35.36
N ALA A 631 -23.75 2.00 34.59
CA ALA A 631 -23.23 3.27 35.08
C ALA A 631 -24.31 4.32 35.39
N GLY A 632 -25.59 4.04 35.10
CA GLY A 632 -26.72 4.91 35.46
C GLY A 632 -27.40 5.63 34.28
N LEU A 633 -27.02 5.34 33.04
CA LEU A 633 -27.65 5.92 31.85
C LEU A 633 -28.92 5.14 31.47
N ALA A 634 -30.10 5.78 31.57
CA ALA A 634 -31.38 5.10 31.33
C ALA A 634 -31.58 4.65 29.86
N ASN A 635 -31.23 5.52 28.91
CA ASN A 635 -31.30 5.24 27.47
C ASN A 635 -29.97 5.61 26.77
N PRO A 636 -29.06 4.64 26.58
CA PRO A 636 -27.79 4.89 25.90
C PRO A 636 -27.90 5.13 24.39
N ASP A 637 -29.00 4.75 23.73
CA ASP A 637 -29.11 4.80 22.26
C ASP A 637 -28.83 6.19 21.69
N GLY A 638 -29.41 7.24 22.29
CA GLY A 638 -29.16 8.61 21.84
C GLY A 638 -27.71 9.08 22.02
N LEU A 639 -27.00 8.56 23.03
CA LEU A 639 -25.57 8.81 23.20
C LEU A 639 -24.76 8.04 22.14
N MET A 640 -25.10 6.77 21.90
CA MET A 640 -24.41 5.93 20.93
C MET A 640 -24.60 6.41 19.49
N THR A 641 -25.80 6.85 19.10
CA THR A 641 -26.04 7.50 17.79
C THR A 641 -25.17 8.74 17.63
N ARG A 642 -25.03 9.54 18.69
CA ARG A 642 -24.21 10.76 18.64
C ARG A 642 -22.71 10.48 18.57
N LEU A 643 -22.22 9.48 19.31
CA LEU A 643 -20.80 9.13 19.37
C LEU A 643 -20.35 8.28 18.18
N PHE A 644 -21.18 7.35 17.74
CA PHE A 644 -20.80 6.24 16.85
C PHE A 644 -21.76 6.03 15.68
N GLY A 645 -22.81 6.86 15.55
CA GLY A 645 -23.75 6.81 14.42
C GLY A 645 -23.46 7.84 13.33
N SER A 646 -24.22 7.75 12.25
CA SER A 646 -24.10 8.60 11.05
C SER A 646 -24.67 10.02 11.23
N GLU A 647 -25.52 10.25 12.25
CA GLU A 647 -26.18 11.53 12.52
C GLU A 647 -25.30 12.55 13.31
N GLY A 648 -24.03 12.23 13.54
CA GLY A 648 -23.09 13.15 14.21
C GLY A 648 -22.83 14.41 13.37
N ARG A 649 -22.71 15.57 14.03
CA ARG A 649 -22.41 16.86 13.40
C ARG A 649 -21.12 16.80 12.55
N MET A 650 -21.10 17.56 11.46
CA MET A 650 -19.98 17.70 10.49
C MET A 650 -18.80 18.57 11.05
N ASP A 651 -18.63 18.62 12.36
CA ASP A 651 -17.55 19.32 13.06
C ASP A 651 -16.48 18.31 13.54
N GLY A 652 -15.37 18.79 14.14
CA GLY A 652 -14.17 18.01 14.50
C GLY A 652 -14.39 16.74 15.35
N HIS A 653 -15.62 16.44 15.75
CA HIS A 653 -16.06 15.16 16.31
C HIS A 653 -16.07 14.00 15.30
N ALA A 654 -16.21 14.25 13.99
CA ALA A 654 -16.16 13.18 12.99
C ALA A 654 -14.79 12.46 12.99
N THR A 655 -13.70 13.20 13.11
CA THR A 655 -12.34 12.63 13.24
C THR A 655 -12.20 11.82 14.52
N LEU A 656 -12.71 12.32 15.65
CA LEU A 656 -12.64 11.58 16.92
C LEU A 656 -13.49 10.31 16.91
N ARG A 657 -14.66 10.31 16.24
CA ARG A 657 -15.47 9.11 16.02
C ARG A 657 -14.71 8.07 15.17
N GLN A 658 -14.07 8.51 14.09
CA GLN A 658 -13.20 7.66 13.29
C GLN A 658 -12.06 7.07 14.14
N GLN A 659 -11.38 7.90 14.94
CA GLN A 659 -10.30 7.46 15.83
C GLN A 659 -10.79 6.50 16.92
N CYS A 660 -11.99 6.67 17.48
CA CYS A 660 -12.61 5.68 18.38
C CYS A 660 -12.76 4.32 17.68
N THR A 661 -13.22 4.33 16.42
CA THR A 661 -13.38 3.10 15.64
C THR A 661 -12.04 2.43 15.36
N LEU A 662 -11.02 3.20 14.95
CA LEU A 662 -9.69 2.69 14.63
C LEU A 662 -8.90 2.19 15.84
N GLN A 663 -9.02 2.88 16.98
CA GLN A 663 -8.21 2.59 18.18
C GLN A 663 -8.90 1.68 19.19
N ILE A 664 -10.24 1.55 19.12
CA ILE A 664 -11.02 0.76 20.08
C ILE A 664 -11.80 -0.35 19.36
N PHE A 665 -12.76 -0.03 18.50
CA PHE A 665 -13.71 -1.04 18.01
C PHE A 665 -13.11 -2.05 17.04
N ILE A 666 -12.29 -1.60 16.09
CA ILE A 666 -11.60 -2.49 15.15
C ILE A 666 -10.62 -3.42 15.89
N PRO A 667 -9.72 -2.93 16.77
CA PRO A 667 -8.83 -3.79 17.54
C PRO A 667 -9.58 -4.79 18.45
N LEU A 668 -10.66 -4.36 19.12
CA LEU A 668 -11.48 -5.27 19.92
C LEU A 668 -12.12 -6.37 19.07
N ALA A 669 -12.64 -6.03 17.89
CA ALA A 669 -13.26 -7.00 17.00
C ALA A 669 -12.21 -7.96 16.42
N HIS A 670 -11.00 -7.48 16.12
CA HIS A 670 -9.88 -8.35 15.76
C HIS A 670 -9.50 -9.30 16.89
N ALA A 671 -9.40 -8.83 18.15
CA ALA A 671 -9.12 -9.69 19.28
C ALA A 671 -10.18 -10.80 19.44
N VAL A 672 -11.47 -10.47 19.26
CA VAL A 672 -12.56 -11.46 19.24
C VAL A 672 -12.38 -12.47 18.09
N LEU A 673 -12.12 -11.99 16.87
CA LEU A 673 -11.98 -12.85 15.70
C LEU A 673 -10.71 -13.71 15.75
N GLU A 674 -9.61 -13.24 16.33
CA GLU A 674 -8.38 -14.02 16.52
C GLU A 674 -8.58 -15.18 17.49
N VAL A 675 -9.31 -14.95 18.59
CA VAL A 675 -9.70 -16.04 19.51
C VAL A 675 -10.66 -17.00 18.80
N TYR A 676 -11.64 -16.47 18.06
CA TYR A 676 -12.61 -17.27 17.33
C TYR A 676 -11.99 -18.10 16.19
N GLU A 677 -10.94 -17.62 15.54
CA GLU A 677 -10.22 -18.36 14.51
C GLU A 677 -9.62 -19.68 15.06
N ARG A 678 -9.28 -19.71 16.35
CA ARG A 678 -8.73 -20.88 17.06
C ARG A 678 -9.78 -21.70 17.79
N PHE A 679 -11.04 -21.31 17.71
CA PHE A 679 -12.14 -21.96 18.42
C PHE A 679 -12.42 -23.35 17.83
N ASP A 680 -12.45 -24.37 18.71
CA ASP A 680 -13.00 -25.69 18.39
C ASP A 680 -14.52 -25.68 18.62
N PRO A 681 -15.36 -25.87 17.59
CA PRO A 681 -16.81 -25.94 17.74
C PRO A 681 -17.32 -26.99 18.74
N LEU A 682 -16.49 -27.96 19.13
CA LEU A 682 -16.82 -28.96 20.16
C LEU A 682 -16.62 -28.45 21.60
N ASP A 683 -15.89 -27.36 21.80
CA ASP A 683 -15.71 -26.74 23.10
C ASP A 683 -16.89 -25.83 23.45
N THR A 684 -17.84 -26.37 24.19
CA THR A 684 -19.05 -25.63 24.61
C THR A 684 -18.80 -24.60 25.72
N HIS A 685 -17.62 -24.60 26.35
CA HIS A 685 -17.29 -23.70 27.45
C HIS A 685 -16.40 -22.52 27.02
N ALA A 686 -15.93 -22.50 25.76
CA ALA A 686 -15.06 -21.43 25.29
C ALA A 686 -15.79 -20.08 25.29
N GLU A 687 -15.23 -19.13 26.03
CA GLU A 687 -15.75 -17.77 26.16
C GLU A 687 -14.62 -16.76 26.27
N ILE A 688 -14.92 -15.53 25.85
CA ILE A 688 -14.14 -14.34 26.16
C ILE A 688 -14.84 -13.67 27.33
N ASP A 689 -14.13 -13.49 28.44
CA ASP A 689 -14.56 -12.71 29.61
C ASP A 689 -13.38 -11.81 30.01
N ALA A 690 -13.36 -10.59 29.47
CA ALA A 690 -12.31 -9.62 29.71
C ALA A 690 -12.85 -8.18 29.57
N PRO A 691 -12.29 -7.21 30.30
CA PRO A 691 -12.54 -5.81 30.04
C PRO A 691 -11.92 -5.40 28.70
N PHE A 692 -12.49 -4.38 28.05
CA PHE A 692 -11.98 -3.89 26.75
C PHE A 692 -10.48 -3.58 26.77
N GLY A 693 -9.97 -2.98 27.83
CA GLY A 693 -8.55 -2.60 27.94
C GLY A 693 -7.58 -3.78 27.90
N GLU A 694 -7.98 -4.98 28.36
CA GLU A 694 -7.13 -6.18 28.31
C GLU A 694 -7.05 -6.80 26.91
N LEU A 695 -8.01 -6.48 26.04
CA LEU A 695 -8.08 -6.98 24.66
C LEU A 695 -7.37 -6.06 23.66
N LEU A 696 -6.96 -4.87 24.06
CA LEU A 696 -6.28 -3.90 23.21
C LEU A 696 -4.75 -4.10 23.26
N LEU A 697 -4.12 -4.27 22.10
CA LEU A 697 -2.66 -4.36 22.00
C LEU A 697 -1.94 -3.03 22.27
N GLN A 698 -2.63 -1.92 22.01
CA GLN A 698 -2.13 -0.55 22.22
C GLN A 698 -3.21 0.26 22.93
N ALA A 699 -2.80 1.07 23.90
CA ALA A 699 -3.73 1.98 24.57
C ALA A 699 -4.20 3.07 23.58
N PRO A 700 -5.50 3.41 23.55
CA PRO A 700 -5.98 4.53 22.77
C PRO A 700 -5.30 5.83 23.20
N THR A 701 -5.18 6.78 22.28
CA THR A 701 -4.59 8.08 22.56
C THR A 701 -5.41 8.81 23.62
N GLN A 702 -4.72 9.62 24.42
CA GLN A 702 -5.35 10.39 25.49
C GLN A 702 -6.51 11.25 24.99
N LYS A 703 -6.40 11.80 23.78
CA LYS A 703 -7.44 12.62 23.15
C LYS A 703 -8.74 11.85 22.88
N VAL A 704 -8.64 10.59 22.44
CA VAL A 704 -9.80 9.70 22.22
C VAL A 704 -10.49 9.40 23.54
N LEU A 705 -9.71 9.06 24.57
CA LEU A 705 -10.23 8.77 25.91
C LEU A 705 -10.91 10.01 26.52
N GLU A 706 -10.30 11.18 26.43
CA GLU A 706 -10.87 12.45 26.93
C GLU A 706 -12.17 12.83 26.23
N TYR A 707 -12.25 12.63 24.90
CA TYR A 707 -13.47 12.86 24.13
C TYR A 707 -14.62 11.98 24.65
N LEU A 708 -14.38 10.67 24.78
CA LEU A 708 -15.36 9.72 25.26
C LEU A 708 -15.76 10.02 26.71
N HIS A 709 -14.79 10.24 27.59
CA HIS A 709 -15.05 10.59 28.99
C HIS A 709 -15.91 11.84 29.10
N THR A 710 -15.58 12.89 28.34
CA THR A 710 -16.32 14.16 28.38
C THR A 710 -17.77 13.98 27.91
N GLU A 711 -17.99 13.29 26.79
CA GLU A 711 -19.33 13.12 26.23
C GLU A 711 -20.21 12.17 27.04
N ILE A 712 -19.63 11.13 27.63
CA ILE A 712 -20.32 10.19 28.51
C ILE A 712 -20.66 10.88 29.85
N GLN A 713 -19.70 11.56 30.47
CA GLN A 713 -19.91 12.20 31.77
C GLN A 713 -20.98 13.29 31.73
N ARG A 714 -21.16 13.99 30.58
CA ARG A 714 -22.21 15.00 30.39
C ARG A 714 -23.62 14.46 30.52
N VAL A 715 -23.84 13.19 30.21
CA VAL A 715 -25.18 12.57 30.23
C VAL A 715 -25.42 11.65 31.43
N LEU A 716 -24.37 11.35 32.19
CA LEU A 716 -24.50 10.58 33.43
C LEU A 716 -25.10 11.42 34.57
N PRO A 717 -25.83 10.80 35.52
CA PRO A 717 -26.36 11.49 36.69
C PRO A 717 -25.26 12.22 37.50
N ALA A 718 -25.59 13.38 38.06
CA ALA A 718 -24.65 14.14 38.89
C ALA A 718 -24.15 13.31 40.08
N GLY A 719 -22.83 13.26 40.28
CA GLY A 719 -22.18 12.45 41.32
C GLY A 719 -21.89 11.00 40.93
N SER A 720 -22.19 10.58 39.68
CA SER A 720 -21.75 9.28 39.16
C SER A 720 -20.22 9.21 39.10
N ALA A 721 -19.68 8.00 39.33
CA ALA A 721 -18.26 7.74 39.13
C ALA A 721 -17.87 7.97 37.65
N VAL A 722 -16.61 8.31 37.42
CA VAL A 722 -16.07 8.47 36.06
C VAL A 722 -16.19 7.14 35.32
N PHE A 723 -16.84 7.16 34.15
CA PHE A 723 -16.95 5.99 33.30
C PHE A 723 -15.67 5.81 32.49
N ASP A 724 -14.98 4.69 32.69
CA ASP A 724 -13.84 4.28 31.89
C ASP A 724 -14.27 3.20 30.89
N ILE A 725 -14.20 3.53 29.60
CA ILE A 725 -14.56 2.61 28.52
C ILE A 725 -13.66 1.35 28.50
N LEU A 726 -12.41 1.47 28.95
CA LEU A 726 -11.48 0.34 28.99
C LEU A 726 -11.88 -0.70 30.03
N GLN A 727 -12.73 -0.34 31.00
CA GLN A 727 -13.28 -1.24 32.01
C GLN A 727 -14.64 -1.85 31.59
N ALA A 728 -15.15 -1.54 30.40
CA ALA A 728 -16.38 -2.16 29.90
C ALA A 728 -16.15 -3.68 29.71
N PRO A 729 -16.96 -4.55 30.36
CA PRO A 729 -16.77 -5.99 30.27
C PRO A 729 -17.30 -6.53 28.94
N LEU A 730 -16.49 -7.35 28.24
CA LEU A 730 -16.92 -8.16 27.11
C LEU A 730 -17.06 -9.62 27.55
N VAL A 731 -18.31 -10.08 27.65
CA VAL A 731 -18.62 -11.49 27.91
C VAL A 731 -19.27 -12.11 26.68
N LEU A 732 -18.54 -12.96 25.97
CA LEU A 732 -18.94 -13.57 24.71
C LEU A 732 -18.68 -15.08 24.72
N LYS A 733 -19.75 -15.88 24.61
CA LYS A 733 -19.64 -17.31 24.30
C LYS A 733 -19.34 -17.51 22.82
N LEU A 734 -18.24 -18.21 22.50
CA LEU A 734 -17.83 -18.42 21.11
C LEU A 734 -18.82 -19.31 20.34
N SER A 735 -19.53 -20.21 21.03
CA SER A 735 -20.63 -20.99 20.42
C SER A 735 -21.79 -20.12 19.93
N LYS A 736 -22.05 -18.98 20.58
CA LYS A 736 -23.06 -18.01 20.13
C LYS A 736 -22.60 -17.35 18.84
N LEU A 737 -21.36 -16.82 18.81
CA LEU A 737 -20.76 -16.26 17.59
C LEU A 737 -20.79 -17.28 16.43
N HIS A 738 -20.46 -18.53 16.72
CA HIS A 738 -20.54 -19.62 15.75
C HIS A 738 -21.95 -19.81 15.16
N SER A 739 -22.98 -19.75 16.00
CA SER A 739 -24.37 -19.91 15.54
C SER A 739 -24.86 -18.78 14.62
N GLU A 740 -24.32 -17.56 14.74
CA GLU A 740 -24.73 -16.42 13.90
C GLU A 740 -24.39 -16.64 12.41
N PHE A 741 -23.31 -17.38 12.10
CA PHE A 741 -22.95 -17.78 10.74
C PHE A 741 -23.94 -18.78 10.13
N LEU A 742 -24.67 -19.52 10.96
CA LEU A 742 -25.65 -20.53 10.51
C LEU A 742 -27.07 -19.96 10.44
N SER A 743 -27.37 -18.90 11.20
CA SER A 743 -28.70 -18.31 11.35
C SER A 743 -28.96 -17.07 10.47
N ASN A 744 -28.18 -16.86 9.41
CA ASN A 744 -28.26 -15.71 8.48
C ASN A 744 -28.14 -14.32 9.17
N ARG A 745 -27.49 -14.25 10.34
CA ARG A 745 -27.29 -13.00 11.08
C ARG A 745 -25.99 -12.31 10.70
N MET A 746 -24.99 -13.09 10.29
CA MET A 746 -23.80 -12.58 9.62
C MET A 746 -24.15 -12.21 8.18
N SER A 747 -23.87 -10.96 7.80
CA SER A 747 -24.17 -10.36 6.48
C SER A 747 -23.68 -11.22 5.30
N ILE A 748 -22.49 -11.83 5.42
CA ILE A 748 -21.88 -12.65 4.38
C ILE A 748 -22.64 -13.96 4.07
N THR A 749 -23.46 -14.45 5.00
CA THR A 749 -24.06 -15.80 4.94
C THR A 749 -24.92 -15.99 3.70
N GLN A 750 -25.76 -15.00 3.37
CA GLN A 750 -26.68 -15.10 2.25
C GLN A 750 -25.94 -15.20 0.91
N ASN A 751 -24.86 -14.45 0.76
CA ASN A 751 -24.04 -14.48 -0.45
C ASN A 751 -23.36 -15.83 -0.63
N LEU A 752 -22.77 -16.39 0.44
CA LEU A 752 -22.13 -17.70 0.39
C LEU A 752 -23.13 -18.83 0.06
N ARG A 753 -24.37 -18.73 0.56
CA ARG A 753 -25.45 -19.67 0.18
C ARG A 753 -25.71 -19.63 -1.33
N SER A 754 -25.90 -18.43 -1.89
CA SER A 754 -26.11 -18.24 -3.34
C SER A 754 -24.93 -18.76 -4.17
N LEU A 755 -23.69 -18.50 -3.74
CA LEU A 755 -22.50 -19.03 -4.44
C LEU A 755 -22.44 -20.57 -4.37
N CYS A 756 -22.77 -21.18 -3.24
CA CYS A 756 -22.83 -22.64 -3.11
C CYS A 756 -23.86 -23.27 -4.05
N GLU A 757 -25.03 -22.64 -4.21
CA GLU A 757 -26.06 -23.09 -5.16
C GLU A 757 -25.52 -23.13 -6.59
N VAL A 758 -24.77 -22.09 -7.01
CA VAL A 758 -24.15 -22.04 -8.34
C VAL A 758 -23.02 -23.05 -8.49
N VAL A 759 -22.18 -23.25 -7.47
CA VAL A 759 -21.14 -24.29 -7.50
C VAL A 759 -21.74 -25.68 -7.67
N ALA A 760 -22.86 -25.97 -6.99
CA ALA A 760 -23.59 -27.22 -7.14
C ALA A 760 -24.21 -27.34 -8.55
N LEU A 761 -24.81 -26.27 -9.08
CA LEU A 761 -25.43 -26.24 -10.40
C LEU A 761 -24.45 -26.54 -11.55
N HIS A 762 -23.18 -26.16 -11.41
CA HIS A 762 -22.15 -26.40 -12.43
C HIS A 762 -21.47 -27.77 -12.31
N ASP A 763 -21.88 -28.60 -11.35
CA ASP A 763 -21.31 -29.92 -11.07
C ASP A 763 -19.77 -29.89 -10.98
N CYS A 764 -19.24 -28.94 -10.20
CA CYS A 764 -17.80 -28.80 -10.02
C CYS A 764 -17.16 -30.07 -9.46
N ASP A 765 -15.90 -30.33 -9.82
CA ASP A 765 -15.12 -31.43 -9.27
C ASP A 765 -14.42 -31.03 -7.97
N VAL A 766 -14.00 -29.76 -7.88
CA VAL A 766 -13.25 -29.21 -6.74
C VAL A 766 -13.78 -27.82 -6.44
N LEU A 767 -13.92 -27.49 -5.15
CA LEU A 767 -14.15 -26.14 -4.65
C LEU A 767 -12.94 -25.71 -3.83
N LEU A 768 -12.32 -24.61 -4.23
CA LEU A 768 -11.25 -23.95 -3.48
C LEU A 768 -11.83 -22.82 -2.66
N LEU A 769 -11.41 -22.71 -1.40
CA LEU A 769 -11.70 -21.59 -0.52
C LEU A 769 -10.41 -20.81 -0.30
N THR A 770 -10.42 -19.53 -0.68
CA THR A 770 -9.29 -18.62 -0.52
C THR A 770 -9.69 -17.39 0.29
N GLY A 771 -8.69 -16.56 0.63
CA GLY A 771 -8.88 -15.39 1.50
C GLY A 771 -8.94 -15.73 2.99
N ARG A 772 -8.46 -14.81 3.84
CA ARG A 772 -8.25 -15.04 5.28
C ARG A 772 -9.54 -15.39 6.06
N PRO A 773 -10.71 -14.75 5.82
CA PRO A 773 -11.96 -15.11 6.48
C PRO A 773 -12.42 -16.57 6.28
N SER A 774 -11.91 -17.28 5.26
CA SER A 774 -12.20 -18.71 5.09
C SER A 774 -11.68 -19.59 6.25
N ARG A 775 -10.77 -19.06 7.07
CA ARG A 775 -10.25 -19.70 8.29
C ARG A 775 -11.29 -19.78 9.41
N PHE A 776 -12.30 -18.92 9.41
CA PHE A 776 -13.25 -18.87 10.51
C PHE A 776 -14.07 -20.17 10.61
N PRO A 777 -14.17 -20.79 11.81
CA PRO A 777 -14.91 -22.05 11.99
C PRO A 777 -16.36 -21.99 11.51
N GLY A 778 -17.01 -20.82 11.64
CA GLY A 778 -18.39 -20.60 11.18
C GLY A 778 -18.54 -20.62 9.65
N ILE A 779 -17.59 -20.06 8.92
CA ILE A 779 -17.57 -20.12 7.45
C ILE A 779 -17.35 -21.57 7.00
N GLN A 780 -16.39 -22.27 7.60
CA GLN A 780 -16.15 -23.69 7.30
C GLN A 780 -17.37 -24.56 7.63
N ALA A 781 -18.04 -24.30 8.76
CA ALA A 781 -19.26 -25.00 9.14
C ALA A 781 -20.40 -24.72 8.16
N LEU A 782 -20.54 -23.48 7.67
CA LEU A 782 -21.52 -23.12 6.67
C LEU A 782 -21.31 -23.91 5.36
N PHE A 783 -20.09 -23.96 4.82
CA PHE A 783 -19.80 -24.77 3.62
C PHE A 783 -20.07 -26.27 3.86
N ARG A 784 -19.68 -26.81 5.01
CA ARG A 784 -19.98 -28.20 5.39
C ARG A 784 -21.46 -28.48 5.57
N HIS A 785 -22.25 -27.46 5.97
CA HIS A 785 -23.70 -27.56 6.11
C HIS A 785 -24.41 -27.49 4.76
N LEU A 786 -23.94 -26.63 3.85
CA LEU A 786 -24.52 -26.44 2.51
C LEU A 786 -24.14 -27.56 1.54
N GLN A 787 -22.97 -28.18 1.73
CA GLN A 787 -22.45 -29.28 0.91
C GLN A 787 -22.61 -29.06 -0.61
N PRO A 788 -22.10 -27.94 -1.18
CA PRO A 788 -22.10 -27.78 -2.62
C PRO A 788 -21.29 -28.88 -3.33
N LEU A 789 -20.35 -29.48 -2.61
CA LEU A 789 -19.58 -30.67 -2.97
C LEU A 789 -19.36 -31.57 -1.75
N PRO A 790 -18.99 -32.84 -1.95
CA PRO A 790 -18.47 -33.69 -0.86
C PRO A 790 -17.29 -33.04 -0.14
N ILE A 791 -17.20 -33.24 1.19
CA ILE A 791 -16.24 -32.52 2.06
C ILE A 791 -14.78 -32.69 1.60
N ASN A 792 -14.41 -33.87 1.12
CA ASN A 792 -13.05 -34.15 0.63
C ASN A 792 -12.69 -33.44 -0.68
N ARG A 793 -13.63 -32.71 -1.28
CA ARG A 793 -13.46 -31.94 -2.53
C ARG A 793 -13.55 -30.44 -2.31
N MET A 794 -13.80 -30.00 -1.07
CA MET A 794 -13.74 -28.60 -0.65
C MET A 794 -12.40 -28.37 0.06
N LEU A 795 -11.49 -27.66 -0.62
CA LEU A 795 -10.12 -27.46 -0.15
C LEU A 795 -9.92 -26.00 0.24
N SER A 796 -9.39 -25.76 1.44
CA SER A 796 -8.89 -24.43 1.78
C SER A 796 -7.45 -24.29 1.29
N LEU A 797 -7.13 -23.14 0.69
CA LEU A 797 -5.74 -22.81 0.37
C LEU A 797 -4.97 -22.24 1.57
N ASP A 798 -5.64 -21.99 2.70
CA ASP A 798 -4.97 -21.66 3.95
C ASP A 798 -4.19 -22.85 4.48
N GLY A 799 -2.90 -22.66 4.80
CA GLY A 799 -2.03 -23.74 5.25
C GLY A 799 -1.78 -24.82 4.20
N TYR A 800 -2.17 -24.63 2.95
CA TYR A 800 -2.01 -25.60 1.87
C TYR A 800 -0.53 -25.83 1.57
N HIS A 801 -0.15 -27.09 1.36
CA HIS A 801 1.25 -27.46 1.15
C HIS A 801 1.70 -27.11 -0.27
N THR A 802 2.69 -26.24 -0.36
CA THR A 802 3.27 -25.77 -1.62
C THR A 802 4.76 -26.02 -1.75
N SER A 803 5.42 -26.66 -0.78
CA SER A 803 6.89 -26.79 -0.76
C SER A 803 7.58 -25.42 -0.84
N GLY A 804 8.81 -25.34 -1.39
CA GLY A 804 9.60 -24.11 -1.41
C GLY A 804 9.39 -23.17 -2.60
N TRP A 805 8.51 -23.50 -3.57
CA TRP A 805 8.38 -22.68 -4.80
C TRP A 805 7.52 -21.43 -4.60
N TYR A 806 6.63 -21.44 -3.62
CA TYR A 806 5.66 -20.36 -3.38
C TYR A 806 6.33 -19.19 -2.66
N PRO A 807 6.35 -17.96 -3.19
CA PRO A 807 7.14 -16.85 -2.62
C PRO A 807 6.84 -16.56 -1.14
N PHE A 808 5.56 -16.46 -0.78
CA PHE A 808 5.10 -16.13 0.57
C PHE A 808 4.92 -17.36 1.48
N ASN A 809 5.68 -18.43 1.24
CA ASN A 809 5.51 -19.66 2.01
C ASN A 809 6.13 -19.53 3.42
N LYS A 810 5.49 -20.20 4.38
CA LYS A 810 6.04 -20.41 5.72
C LYS A 810 6.07 -21.90 6.00
N LEU A 811 7.27 -22.44 6.20
CA LEU A 811 7.49 -23.88 6.39
C LEU A 811 6.89 -24.74 5.26
N GLY A 812 6.98 -24.26 4.01
CA GLY A 812 6.48 -24.96 2.82
C GLY A 812 4.96 -24.96 2.66
N ARG A 813 4.26 -24.05 3.34
CA ARG A 813 2.80 -23.87 3.27
C ARG A 813 2.43 -22.42 2.98
N ILE A 814 1.26 -22.23 2.40
CA ILE A 814 0.65 -20.90 2.25
C ILE A 814 0.26 -20.37 3.64
N ASP A 815 0.93 -19.31 4.12
CA ASP A 815 0.64 -18.72 5.43
C ASP A 815 -0.61 -17.82 5.39
N ASN A 816 -0.75 -17.04 4.32
CA ASN A 816 -1.90 -16.16 4.11
C ASN A 816 -2.45 -16.31 2.67
N PRO A 817 -3.68 -16.83 2.51
CA PRO A 817 -4.26 -17.10 1.21
C PRO A 817 -4.58 -15.85 0.39
N LYS A 818 -4.47 -14.61 0.92
CA LYS A 818 -4.57 -13.40 0.09
C LYS A 818 -3.48 -13.34 -0.99
N SER A 819 -2.31 -13.90 -0.71
CA SER A 819 -1.20 -13.91 -1.67
C SER A 819 -1.44 -14.78 -2.91
N THR A 820 -2.48 -15.63 -2.93
CA THR A 820 -2.76 -16.51 -4.08
C THR A 820 -3.13 -15.74 -5.35
N ALA A 821 -3.72 -14.55 -5.23
CA ALA A 821 -4.04 -13.71 -6.38
C ALA A 821 -2.76 -13.28 -7.12
N ALA A 822 -1.81 -12.67 -6.42
CA ALA A 822 -0.53 -12.25 -6.99
C ALA A 822 0.31 -13.44 -7.48
N VAL A 823 0.35 -14.54 -6.72
CA VAL A 823 1.11 -15.76 -7.13
C VAL A 823 0.47 -16.42 -8.36
N GLY A 824 -0.86 -16.48 -8.44
CA GLY A 824 -1.55 -17.01 -9.62
C GLY A 824 -1.29 -16.18 -10.87
N ALA A 825 -1.31 -14.85 -10.75
CA ALA A 825 -0.94 -13.93 -11.84
C ALA A 825 0.53 -14.10 -12.26
N MET A 826 1.45 -14.28 -11.31
CA MET A 826 2.85 -14.62 -11.60
C MET A 826 2.95 -15.94 -12.39
N LEU A 827 2.19 -16.98 -12.01
CA LEU A 827 2.16 -18.24 -12.77
C LEU A 827 1.61 -18.06 -14.18
N CYS A 828 0.56 -17.26 -14.36
CA CYS A 828 0.03 -16.93 -15.69
C CYS A 828 1.08 -16.21 -16.55
N LEU A 829 1.78 -15.21 -16.00
CA LEU A 829 2.86 -14.50 -16.69
C LEU A 829 3.97 -15.46 -17.12
N LEU A 830 4.49 -16.26 -16.17
CA LEU A 830 5.56 -17.20 -16.47
C LEU A 830 5.12 -18.29 -17.47
N ALA A 831 3.84 -18.68 -17.48
CA ALA A 831 3.30 -19.60 -18.47
C ALA A 831 3.23 -18.99 -19.88
N LEU A 832 2.88 -17.70 -20.02
CA LEU A 832 2.86 -17.01 -21.32
C LEU A 832 4.25 -16.99 -21.99
N ASP A 833 5.30 -16.81 -21.19
CA ASP A 833 6.69 -16.74 -21.64
C ASP A 833 7.38 -18.12 -21.72
N LEU A 834 6.66 -19.22 -21.46
CA LEU A 834 7.21 -20.59 -21.37
C LEU A 834 8.34 -20.74 -20.34
N ARG A 835 8.25 -19.98 -19.24
CA ARG A 835 9.22 -19.92 -18.13
C ARG A 835 8.81 -20.78 -16.92
N LEU A 836 7.90 -21.73 -17.14
CA LEU A 836 7.52 -22.79 -16.18
C LEU A 836 7.82 -24.16 -16.79
N PRO A 837 8.98 -24.76 -16.51
CA PRO A 837 9.35 -26.06 -17.07
C PRO A 837 8.30 -27.14 -16.74
N GLY A 838 7.81 -27.84 -17.78
CA GLY A 838 6.83 -28.92 -17.61
C GLY A 838 5.37 -28.49 -17.37
N PHE A 839 5.09 -27.18 -17.29
CA PHE A 839 3.74 -26.65 -17.10
C PHE A 839 3.32 -25.78 -18.28
N TYR A 840 2.53 -26.36 -19.19
CA TYR A 840 2.04 -25.67 -20.39
C TYR A 840 0.59 -25.23 -20.19
N PHE A 841 0.36 -23.94 -20.01
CA PHE A 841 -0.95 -23.40 -19.70
C PHE A 841 -1.32 -22.25 -20.63
N LYS A 842 -2.56 -22.25 -21.16
CA LYS A 842 -3.05 -21.20 -22.07
C LYS A 842 -3.62 -20.01 -21.29
N ALA A 843 -2.76 -19.26 -20.61
CA ALA A 843 -3.16 -18.14 -19.73
C ALA A 843 -3.95 -17.02 -20.44
N GLY A 844 -3.72 -16.80 -21.74
CA GLY A 844 -4.44 -15.78 -22.51
C GLY A 844 -5.94 -16.03 -22.68
N ASP A 845 -6.43 -17.24 -22.39
CA ASP A 845 -7.86 -17.58 -22.48
C ASP A 845 -8.66 -17.17 -21.23
N PHE A 846 -7.99 -16.68 -20.18
CA PHE A 846 -8.64 -15.99 -19.07
C PHE A 846 -9.04 -14.57 -19.49
N GLN A 847 -10.21 -14.45 -20.11
CA GLN A 847 -10.77 -13.18 -20.53
C GLN A 847 -12.00 -12.83 -19.67
N PRO A 848 -11.97 -11.75 -18.88
CA PRO A 848 -13.06 -11.39 -18.00
C PRO A 848 -14.21 -10.74 -18.78
N TYR A 849 -15.44 -11.18 -18.54
CA TYR A 849 -16.65 -10.60 -19.14
C TYR A 849 -17.46 -9.77 -18.12
N SER A 850 -18.44 -9.01 -18.60
CA SER A 850 -19.33 -8.21 -17.75
C SER A 850 -20.38 -9.07 -17.03
N THR A 851 -20.51 -8.91 -15.72
CA THR A 851 -21.55 -9.56 -14.91
C THR A 851 -22.88 -8.80 -14.90
N VAL A 852 -22.92 -7.58 -15.45
CA VAL A 852 -24.14 -6.76 -15.57
C VAL A 852 -25.07 -7.37 -16.62
N ARG A 853 -26.10 -8.10 -16.20
CA ARG A 853 -27.12 -8.70 -17.08
C ARG A 853 -28.51 -8.08 -16.89
N TYR A 854 -28.90 -7.81 -15.66
CA TYR A 854 -30.16 -7.14 -15.31
C TYR A 854 -29.85 -5.85 -14.55
N LEU A 855 -30.37 -4.71 -15.01
CA LEU A 855 -30.16 -3.39 -14.42
C LEU A 855 -31.49 -2.77 -14.03
N GLY A 856 -31.59 -2.28 -12.81
CA GLY A 856 -32.83 -1.72 -12.27
C GLY A 856 -32.64 -0.84 -11.05
N MET A 857 -33.75 -0.52 -10.38
CA MET A 857 -33.74 0.30 -9.15
C MET A 857 -33.56 -0.60 -7.93
N LEU A 858 -32.60 -0.26 -7.05
CA LEU A 858 -32.45 -0.95 -5.78
C LEU A 858 -33.52 -0.45 -4.78
N ASP A 859 -34.09 -1.39 -4.02
CA ASP A 859 -35.00 -1.06 -2.92
C ASP A 859 -34.24 -0.67 -1.64
N GLY A 860 -34.99 -0.40 -0.56
CA GLY A 860 -34.41 -0.01 0.73
C GLY A 860 -33.54 -1.09 1.41
N ASN A 861 -33.64 -2.35 0.96
CA ASN A 861 -32.82 -3.47 1.42
C ASN A 861 -31.68 -3.77 0.44
N GLN A 862 -31.41 -2.87 -0.50
CA GLN A 862 -30.43 -3.04 -1.59
C GLN A 862 -30.71 -4.26 -2.50
N ALA A 863 -31.96 -4.74 -2.54
CA ALA A 863 -32.36 -5.82 -3.43
C ALA A 863 -32.84 -5.29 -4.79
N LEU A 864 -32.66 -6.11 -5.83
CA LEU A 864 -33.21 -5.86 -7.17
C LEU A 864 -34.26 -6.94 -7.49
N THR A 865 -35.52 -6.61 -7.22
CA THR A 865 -36.68 -7.47 -7.53
C THR A 865 -37.09 -7.35 -9.00
N ASP A 866 -37.81 -8.34 -9.51
CA ASP A 866 -38.30 -8.40 -10.90
C ASP A 866 -39.09 -7.14 -11.29
N ASP A 867 -39.94 -6.64 -10.40
CA ASP A 867 -40.73 -5.40 -10.61
C ASP A 867 -39.87 -4.14 -10.78
N ASN A 868 -38.63 -4.17 -10.30
CA ASN A 868 -37.69 -3.05 -10.34
C ASN A 868 -36.64 -3.17 -11.46
N VAL A 869 -36.59 -4.29 -12.18
CA VAL A 869 -35.72 -4.47 -13.35
C VAL A 869 -36.22 -3.60 -14.50
N CYS A 870 -35.32 -2.82 -15.09
CA CYS A 870 -35.63 -1.92 -16.20
C CYS A 870 -35.05 -2.43 -17.53
N TYR A 871 -33.81 -2.93 -17.47
CA TYR A 871 -33.11 -3.50 -18.62
C TYR A 871 -32.70 -4.94 -18.30
N SER A 872 -32.92 -5.84 -19.24
CA SER A 872 -32.59 -7.27 -19.15
C SER A 872 -31.66 -7.67 -20.31
N ASP A 873 -31.03 -8.84 -20.19
CA ASP A 873 -30.17 -9.43 -21.22
C ASP A 873 -29.07 -8.48 -21.73
N ILE A 874 -28.47 -7.74 -20.80
CA ILE A 874 -27.39 -6.80 -21.11
C ILE A 874 -26.15 -7.56 -21.56
N ASP A 875 -25.58 -7.19 -22.71
CA ASP A 875 -24.32 -7.73 -23.20
C ASP A 875 -23.30 -6.64 -23.55
N LEU A 876 -22.60 -6.14 -22.51
CA LEU A 876 -21.55 -5.12 -22.66
C LEU A 876 -20.29 -5.65 -23.35
N ASP A 877 -20.18 -6.94 -23.64
CA ASP A 877 -19.02 -7.54 -24.31
C ASP A 877 -19.21 -7.63 -25.84
N ALA A 878 -20.43 -7.38 -26.32
CA ALA A 878 -20.73 -7.27 -27.75
C ALA A 878 -20.43 -5.86 -28.28
N HIS A 879 -19.76 -5.79 -29.44
CA HIS A 879 -19.23 -4.55 -30.03
C HIS A 879 -20.30 -3.51 -30.40
N ASP A 880 -21.48 -3.99 -30.81
CA ASP A 880 -22.59 -3.18 -31.31
C ASP A 880 -23.82 -3.24 -30.38
N TYR A 881 -23.63 -3.67 -29.12
CA TYR A 881 -24.72 -3.76 -28.15
C TYR A 881 -25.39 -2.41 -27.90
N LYS A 882 -26.72 -2.43 -27.77
CA LYS A 882 -27.56 -1.29 -27.44
C LYS A 882 -28.63 -1.71 -26.46
N LEU A 883 -28.98 -0.81 -25.56
CA LEU A 883 -30.11 -1.01 -24.65
C LEU A 883 -31.44 -0.94 -25.40
N ASP A 884 -32.45 -1.62 -24.88
CA ASP A 884 -33.82 -1.53 -25.38
C ASP A 884 -34.32 -0.08 -25.30
N SER A 885 -34.69 0.45 -26.46
CA SER A 885 -35.22 1.82 -26.60
C SER A 885 -36.59 2.01 -25.98
N ALA A 886 -37.35 0.94 -25.71
CA ALA A 886 -38.67 1.03 -25.08
C ALA A 886 -38.58 1.17 -23.55
N ALA A 887 -37.57 0.59 -22.93
CA ALA A 887 -37.34 0.63 -21.49
C ALA A 887 -36.99 2.05 -20.97
N SER A 888 -37.49 2.38 -19.79
CA SER A 888 -37.22 3.67 -19.11
C SER A 888 -37.49 3.59 -17.61
N PHE A 889 -36.64 4.24 -16.82
CA PHE A 889 -36.85 4.44 -15.39
C PHE A 889 -37.92 5.49 -15.12
N ARG A 890 -38.76 5.26 -14.11
CA ARG A 890 -39.71 6.26 -13.57
C ARG A 890 -39.16 6.82 -12.27
N ILE A 891 -38.85 8.11 -12.25
CA ILE A 891 -38.08 8.73 -11.18
C ILE A 891 -38.91 9.80 -10.51
N ARG A 892 -38.92 9.76 -9.16
CA ARG A 892 -39.59 10.73 -8.27
C ARG A 892 -38.62 11.43 -7.32
N GLY A 893 -37.35 11.07 -7.36
CA GLY A 893 -36.29 11.57 -6.47
C GLY A 893 -34.96 10.94 -6.84
N ALA A 894 -33.96 11.07 -5.98
CA ALA A 894 -32.72 10.33 -6.18
C ALA A 894 -32.98 8.82 -6.02
N ILE A 895 -32.43 8.02 -6.93
CA ILE A 895 -32.52 6.56 -6.90
C ILE A 895 -31.14 5.93 -7.01
N CYS A 896 -30.96 4.79 -6.37
CA CYS A 896 -29.80 3.93 -6.60
C CYS A 896 -30.16 2.91 -7.68
N LEU A 897 -29.35 2.86 -8.73
CA LEU A 897 -29.41 1.84 -9.76
C LEU A 897 -28.38 0.77 -9.43
N GLY A 898 -28.81 -0.49 -9.50
CA GLY A 898 -27.96 -1.64 -9.27
C GLY A 898 -28.26 -2.75 -10.27
N PHE A 899 -27.44 -3.79 -10.23
CA PHE A 899 -27.51 -4.90 -11.16
C PHE A 899 -27.41 -6.26 -10.48
N ARG A 900 -27.87 -7.29 -11.19
CA ARG A 900 -27.65 -8.70 -10.87
C ARG A 900 -27.32 -9.48 -12.14
N GLN A 901 -26.63 -10.60 -12.01
CA GLN A 901 -26.25 -11.44 -13.14
C GLN A 901 -27.32 -12.46 -13.54
N LEU A 902 -28.09 -12.98 -12.57
CA LEU A 902 -29.10 -14.02 -12.77
C LEU A 902 -30.53 -13.47 -12.66
N GLU A 903 -31.45 -14.07 -13.42
CA GLU A 903 -32.90 -13.80 -13.37
C GLU A 903 -33.55 -14.45 -12.14
N ASN A 904 -33.18 -13.97 -10.94
CA ASN A 904 -33.68 -14.51 -9.68
C ASN A 904 -33.67 -13.44 -8.59
N ASP A 905 -34.84 -13.14 -8.03
CA ASP A 905 -35.03 -12.12 -6.98
C ASP A 905 -34.23 -12.35 -5.70
N ARG A 906 -33.82 -13.60 -5.46
CA ARG A 906 -32.95 -13.94 -4.32
C ARG A 906 -31.47 -13.73 -4.61
N TRP A 907 -31.09 -13.52 -5.87
CA TRP A 907 -29.70 -13.28 -6.24
C TRP A 907 -29.27 -11.90 -5.72
N PRO A 908 -28.14 -11.81 -5.00
CA PRO A 908 -27.69 -10.52 -4.47
C PRO A 908 -27.46 -9.52 -5.60
N ALA A 909 -27.94 -8.30 -5.39
CA ALA A 909 -27.71 -7.19 -6.30
C ALA A 909 -26.52 -6.34 -5.85
N SER A 910 -25.86 -5.68 -6.80
CA SER A 910 -24.76 -4.75 -6.53
C SER A 910 -25.12 -3.33 -6.97
N PRO A 911 -24.86 -2.29 -6.15
CA PRO A 911 -25.04 -0.90 -6.57
C PRO A 911 -24.07 -0.55 -7.70
N LEU A 912 -24.53 0.31 -8.61
CA LEU A 912 -23.73 0.74 -9.77
C LEU A 912 -23.76 2.25 -9.95
N TYR A 913 -24.94 2.87 -10.03
CA TYR A 913 -25.08 4.32 -10.23
C TYR A 913 -26.05 4.95 -9.23
N THR A 914 -25.85 6.22 -8.91
CA THR A 914 -26.88 7.09 -8.36
C THR A 914 -27.41 7.99 -9.47
N LEU A 915 -28.73 8.01 -9.64
CA LEU A 915 -29.42 8.91 -10.56
C LEU A 915 -30.21 9.95 -9.76
N SER A 916 -29.81 11.21 -9.88
CA SER A 916 -30.41 12.33 -9.14
C SER A 916 -30.81 13.49 -10.05
N ILE A 917 -31.72 14.33 -9.56
CA ILE A 917 -32.11 15.58 -10.21
C ILE A 917 -31.14 16.67 -9.73
N ALA A 918 -30.37 17.24 -10.66
CA ALA A 918 -29.41 18.31 -10.35
C ALA A 918 -30.06 19.70 -10.33
N GLU A 919 -31.13 19.91 -11.09
CA GLU A 919 -31.77 21.21 -11.26
C GLU A 919 -32.92 21.43 -10.25
N PRO A 920 -32.89 22.49 -9.41
CA PRO A 920 -33.86 22.69 -8.34
C PRO A 920 -35.32 22.91 -8.78
N GLU A 921 -35.59 23.59 -9.89
CA GLU A 921 -36.95 23.81 -10.38
C GLU A 921 -37.58 22.51 -10.88
N LEU A 922 -36.81 21.66 -11.56
CA LEU A 922 -37.20 20.33 -11.99
C LEU A 922 -37.48 19.45 -10.77
N ALA A 923 -36.63 19.53 -9.74
CA ALA A 923 -36.86 18.81 -8.48
C ALA A 923 -38.20 19.23 -7.85
N ARG A 924 -38.52 20.54 -7.82
CA ARG A 924 -39.83 21.04 -7.36
C ARG A 924 -40.99 20.55 -8.22
N LYS A 925 -40.84 20.52 -9.55
CA LYS A 925 -41.88 20.02 -10.48
C LYS A 925 -42.15 18.52 -10.27
N VAL A 926 -41.09 17.73 -10.07
CA VAL A 926 -41.19 16.29 -9.81
C VAL A 926 -41.79 16.02 -8.43
N ALA A 927 -41.42 16.81 -7.42
CA ALA A 927 -41.96 16.69 -6.06
C ALA A 927 -43.46 17.06 -5.95
N GLY A 928 -43.97 17.87 -6.88
CA GLY A 928 -45.39 18.24 -6.93
C GLY A 928 -46.29 17.06 -7.33
N ASP A 929 -46.25 16.66 -8.61
CA ASP A 929 -47.06 15.55 -9.16
C ASP A 929 -46.53 14.97 -10.49
N SER A 930 -45.38 15.44 -10.99
CA SER A 930 -44.85 14.96 -12.28
C SER A 930 -43.89 13.79 -12.10
N VAL A 931 -44.03 12.72 -12.88
CA VAL A 931 -43.00 11.65 -12.93
C VAL A 931 -42.05 11.91 -14.09
N LEU A 932 -40.76 11.73 -13.82
CA LEU A 932 -39.70 11.82 -14.82
C LEU A 932 -39.43 10.43 -15.41
N ARG A 933 -39.47 10.30 -16.74
CA ARG A 933 -39.03 9.09 -17.45
C ARG A 933 -37.64 9.28 -18.00
N VAL A 934 -36.69 8.44 -17.59
CA VAL A 934 -35.29 8.51 -18.02
C VAL A 934 -34.90 7.24 -18.75
N LYS A 935 -34.24 7.40 -19.90
CA LYS A 935 -33.66 6.31 -20.68
C LYS A 935 -32.16 6.39 -20.65
N LEU A 936 -31.50 5.24 -20.55
CA LEU A 936 -30.05 5.13 -20.65
C LEU A 936 -29.60 4.71 -22.04
N ALA A 937 -28.35 5.00 -22.35
CA ALA A 937 -27.59 4.46 -23.47
C ALA A 937 -26.27 3.89 -22.93
N VAL A 938 -25.67 2.99 -23.71
CA VAL A 938 -24.31 2.54 -23.46
C VAL A 938 -23.31 3.45 -24.20
N LYS A 939 -22.13 3.62 -23.62
CA LYS A 939 -21.04 4.45 -24.14
C LYS A 939 -19.74 3.64 -24.16
N LYS A 940 -18.99 3.73 -25.26
CA LYS A 940 -17.67 3.08 -25.39
C LYS A 940 -16.62 3.81 -24.56
N GLY A 941 -15.64 3.07 -24.05
CA GLY A 941 -14.45 3.65 -23.43
C GLY A 941 -13.55 4.31 -24.47
N GLU A 942 -12.66 5.19 -24.01
CA GLU A 942 -11.55 5.66 -24.84
C GLU A 942 -10.66 4.44 -25.13
N ASP A 943 -10.47 4.08 -26.40
CA ASP A 943 -9.70 2.91 -26.87
C ASP A 943 -10.31 1.52 -26.64
N HIS A 944 -11.59 1.42 -26.24
CA HIS A 944 -12.27 0.12 -26.12
C HIS A 944 -13.30 -0.12 -27.24
N PRO A 945 -13.30 -1.28 -27.92
CA PRO A 945 -14.24 -1.56 -29.01
C PRO A 945 -15.67 -1.84 -28.51
N THR A 946 -15.82 -2.24 -27.24
CA THR A 946 -17.11 -2.56 -26.60
C THR A 946 -17.58 -1.43 -25.68
N PRO A 947 -18.88 -1.43 -25.28
CA PRO A 947 -19.37 -0.46 -24.31
C PRO A 947 -18.81 -0.68 -22.90
N GLU A 948 -18.39 0.42 -22.27
CA GLU A 948 -17.75 0.40 -20.94
C GLU A 948 -18.54 1.21 -19.89
N PHE A 949 -19.40 2.15 -20.31
CA PHE A 949 -20.16 3.04 -19.43
C PHE A 949 -21.65 3.11 -19.81
N PHE A 950 -22.47 3.55 -18.86
CA PHE A 950 -23.86 3.97 -19.11
C PHE A 950 -23.97 5.49 -19.05
N ASP A 951 -24.82 6.07 -19.89
CA ASP A 951 -25.08 7.52 -19.96
C ASP A 951 -26.59 7.79 -20.14
N ILE A 952 -27.04 9.02 -19.89
CA ILE A 952 -28.44 9.43 -20.06
C ILE A 952 -28.71 9.69 -21.55
N ALA A 953 -29.54 8.83 -22.15
CA ALA A 953 -29.95 8.98 -23.55
C ALA A 953 -31.03 10.06 -23.72
N SER A 954 -32.05 10.05 -22.85
CA SER A 954 -33.12 11.05 -22.87
C SER A 954 -33.88 11.09 -21.56
N ALA A 955 -34.50 12.23 -21.26
CA ALA A 955 -35.38 12.40 -20.12
C ALA A 955 -36.62 13.22 -20.51
N VAL A 956 -37.80 12.78 -20.06
CA VAL A 956 -39.09 13.38 -20.42
C VAL A 956 -40.04 13.33 -19.22
N LEU A 957 -40.75 14.42 -18.93
CA LEU A 957 -41.84 14.44 -17.94
C LEU A 957 -43.08 13.74 -18.51
N ASP A 958 -43.96 13.21 -17.66
CA ASP A 958 -45.18 12.53 -18.12
C ASP A 958 -46.10 13.38 -19.02
N ASN A 959 -46.01 14.71 -18.94
CA ASN A 959 -46.72 15.63 -19.84
C ASN A 959 -46.06 15.79 -21.23
N GLY A 960 -45.01 15.03 -21.54
CA GLY A 960 -44.26 15.06 -22.79
C GLY A 960 -43.15 16.11 -22.87
N THR A 961 -42.95 16.91 -21.82
CA THR A 961 -41.88 17.94 -21.80
C THR A 961 -40.51 17.29 -21.74
N LYS A 962 -39.64 17.59 -22.71
CA LYS A 962 -38.25 17.13 -22.70
C LYS A 962 -37.45 17.82 -21.61
N VAL A 963 -36.63 17.05 -20.91
CA VAL A 963 -35.71 17.51 -19.88
C VAL A 963 -34.29 17.43 -20.43
N PRO A 964 -33.51 18.52 -20.37
CA PRO A 964 -32.10 18.49 -20.73
C PRO A 964 -31.32 17.51 -19.86
N SER A 965 -30.39 16.75 -20.45
CA SER A 965 -29.59 15.74 -19.72
C SER A 965 -28.81 16.35 -18.55
N HIS A 966 -28.28 17.56 -18.70
CA HIS A 966 -27.53 18.27 -17.64
C HIS A 966 -28.38 18.71 -16.43
N HIS A 967 -29.73 18.63 -16.51
CA HIS A 967 -30.59 18.81 -15.33
C HIS A 967 -30.64 17.55 -14.46
N LEU A 968 -30.08 16.44 -14.95
CA LEU A 968 -29.96 15.17 -14.27
C LEU A 968 -28.49 14.82 -14.09
N ARG A 969 -28.23 13.96 -13.13
CA ARG A 969 -26.89 13.48 -12.84
C ARG A 969 -26.93 11.97 -12.66
N LEU A 970 -26.32 11.24 -13.59
CA LEU A 970 -26.02 9.82 -13.44
C LEU A 970 -24.56 9.72 -13.00
N ARG A 971 -24.32 9.33 -11.75
CA ARG A 971 -22.99 9.24 -11.15
C ARG A 971 -22.69 7.80 -10.77
N LEU A 972 -21.51 7.29 -11.12
CA LEU A 972 -21.08 5.98 -10.66
C LEU A 972 -21.05 6.00 -9.12
N ASN A 973 -21.68 5.03 -8.47
CA ASN A 973 -21.66 4.87 -7.03
C ASN A 973 -21.83 3.38 -6.73
N THR A 974 -20.72 2.69 -6.79
CA THR A 974 -20.66 1.25 -6.56
C THR A 974 -20.52 0.90 -5.08
N LEU A 975 -20.43 1.89 -4.19
CA LEU A 975 -20.49 1.67 -2.75
C LEU A 975 -21.95 1.69 -2.24
N GLY A 976 -22.85 2.37 -2.96
CA GLY A 976 -24.23 2.61 -2.52
C GLY A 976 -24.35 3.74 -1.51
N GLU A 977 -23.31 3.98 -0.71
CA GLU A 977 -23.21 5.03 0.31
C GLU A 977 -22.13 6.07 -0.02
N SER A 978 -22.15 7.20 0.71
CA SER A 978 -21.15 8.26 0.51
C SER A 978 -19.80 7.96 1.14
N HIS A 979 -19.75 7.27 2.28
CA HIS A 979 -18.52 6.95 3.01
C HIS A 979 -18.55 5.52 3.53
N TYR A 980 -17.41 4.85 3.49
CA TYR A 980 -17.25 3.55 4.13
C TYR A 980 -17.19 3.70 5.65
N TRP A 981 -17.67 2.69 6.39
CA TRP A 981 -17.81 2.77 7.85
C TRP A 981 -16.47 2.97 8.58
N ILE A 982 -15.36 2.42 8.06
CA ILE A 982 -14.01 2.62 8.63
C ILE A 982 -13.58 4.09 8.52
N ASP A 983 -13.93 4.76 7.42
CA ASP A 983 -13.53 6.15 7.18
C ASP A 983 -14.47 7.14 7.89
N SER A 984 -15.77 6.82 7.97
CA SER A 984 -16.73 7.66 8.69
C SER A 984 -16.71 7.45 10.21
N GLY A 985 -16.21 6.31 10.68
CA GLY A 985 -16.30 5.83 12.05
C GLY A 985 -17.73 5.50 12.51
N SER A 986 -18.67 5.39 11.57
CA SER A 986 -20.09 5.16 11.89
C SER A 986 -20.35 3.66 11.95
N VAL A 987 -20.43 3.11 13.16
CA VAL A 987 -20.62 1.68 13.42
C VAL A 987 -21.93 1.36 14.13
N PHE A 988 -22.63 2.36 14.66
CA PHE A 988 -23.90 2.17 15.37
C PHE A 988 -25.11 2.50 14.48
N VAL A 989 -26.04 1.56 14.40
CA VAL A 989 -27.34 1.71 13.74
C VAL A 989 -28.43 1.57 14.81
N SER A 990 -29.29 2.57 14.93
CA SER A 990 -30.35 2.66 15.95
C SER A 990 -31.52 1.73 15.72
#